data_AF-A0A6L7S4I3-F1
#
_entry.id   AF-A0A6L7S4I3-F1
#
_cell.length_a   1.000
_cell.length_b   1.000
_cell.length_c   1.000
_cell.angle_alpha   90.00
_cell.angle_beta   90.00
_cell.angle_gamma   90.00
#
_symmetry.space_group_name_H-M   'P 1'
#
loop_
_entity.id
_entity.type
_entity.pdbx_description
1 polymer ?
#
loop_
_entity_poly.entity_id
_entity_poly.type
_entity_poly.pdbx_seq_one_letter_code
_entity_poly.pdbx_strand_id
1 'polypeptide(L)'
;MERGRIACRDWIDDFAGRASEAATRGADSSDTPVRLIHPIERSGIEQLGEAAAGLGACSRVKVVSPYHDRHGEAVRSLLDAMDAEAGVVAVTDEDKSPFPFAEAEEWPRAVLAQRPKIGGNRFVHAKWIECVFPGETLLLTGSFNATTKALATTDNVELGVLRRVRKSEDALDWASCNPPPFEPAKPLPSGLWQSEVVYASFDRNDPGRLDGQLISLQDVGGKWGFRVVQADGKSHDGEAMLGDDGAFSVVNGTLEAFGESPALQIVLQRDGREARGWVHNEMLLGVGARRRLTAGAMSRLMRREGSDDDIQALLDYLSMFAEKHLRVFDLPISKDDDGSASGDTDDTAAGTVRVSLQELAPLAELPEGPISIVGLGSSTEDRFEAALARLRRMFLGHGSSRTMAMRAGLGSAVLAEDEEDEMQRQTPDQIAHGLGLQDFECTMNTLIEGCAEHPDRLRGLLTIQLEIGMWMRLHRLEDIDGAFEFMGSWIRRSAQNVMVPQDTVTALSQHFVTATAIRAALLPEARNSDQFVALHDDLEKFFGGTVDHAFASAALIEDSHQGFAAALKQGDDDIDLRAALESVLVTRTRRQQLEDAVRLLSEGEAVPADWEVFQSNTGKRLHESMHRSAWERRIVEAQPDFKACSHCYAQYPKQELAIFRTERIGRCIHCQKFSLDMLP
;
A
#
# COMPACT_ATOMS: atom_id res chain seq x y z
N MET A 1 -56.70 20.53 1.06
CA MET A 1 -55.47 19.72 1.13
C MET A 1 -54.37 20.65 1.59
N GLU A 2 -54.10 20.65 2.89
CA GLU A 2 -52.92 21.32 3.45
C GLU A 2 -51.69 20.70 2.79
N ARG A 3 -50.85 21.54 2.19
CA ARG A 3 -49.54 21.12 1.68
C ARG A 3 -48.75 20.63 2.89
N GLY A 4 -48.49 19.33 2.94
CA GLY A 4 -47.64 18.74 3.96
C GLY A 4 -46.34 19.53 4.06
N ARG A 5 -46.09 20.12 5.24
CA ARG A 5 -44.79 20.71 5.55
C ARG A 5 -43.79 19.57 5.55
N ILE A 6 -42.92 19.57 4.55
CA ILE A 6 -41.69 18.79 4.58
C ILE A 6 -40.91 19.27 5.80
N ALA A 7 -40.62 18.39 6.74
CA ALA A 7 -39.72 18.70 7.84
C ALA A 7 -38.35 19.01 7.22
N CYS A 8 -37.98 20.29 7.24
CA CYS A 8 -36.67 20.82 6.86
C CYS A 8 -36.30 20.72 5.35
N ARG A 9 -36.21 21.87 4.67
CA ARG A 9 -35.58 22.01 3.33
C ARG A 9 -34.07 22.21 3.40
N ASP A 10 -33.53 22.40 4.61
CA ASP A 10 -32.17 22.87 4.84
C ASP A 10 -31.11 21.88 4.32
N TRP A 11 -31.44 20.60 4.15
CA TRP A 11 -30.53 19.60 3.57
C TRP A 11 -30.35 19.78 2.05
N ILE A 12 -31.39 20.17 1.30
CA ILE A 12 -31.25 20.48 -0.14
C ILE A 12 -30.34 21.69 -0.27
N ASP A 13 -30.58 22.71 0.55
CA ASP A 13 -29.79 23.94 0.56
C ASP A 13 -28.35 23.70 1.06
N ASP A 14 -28.13 22.78 2.01
CA ASP A 14 -26.79 22.37 2.50
C ASP A 14 -26.01 21.58 1.44
N PHE A 15 -26.59 20.53 0.85
CA PHE A 15 -25.91 19.80 -0.24
C PHE A 15 -25.65 20.72 -1.43
N ALA A 16 -26.60 21.61 -1.72
CA ALA A 16 -26.43 22.62 -2.75
C ALA A 16 -25.28 23.57 -2.43
N GLY A 17 -25.21 24.08 -1.21
CA GLY A 17 -24.14 24.92 -0.70
C GLY A 17 -22.78 24.22 -0.80
N ARG A 18 -22.67 22.98 -0.34
CA ARG A 18 -21.43 22.18 -0.42
C ARG A 18 -20.95 21.97 -1.85
N ALA A 19 -21.87 21.66 -2.77
CA ALA A 19 -21.55 21.49 -4.19
C ALA A 19 -21.04 22.82 -4.81
N SER A 20 -21.71 23.94 -4.50
CA SER A 20 -21.31 25.28 -4.95
C SER A 20 -19.95 25.70 -4.38
N GLU A 21 -19.71 25.47 -3.08
CA GLU A 21 -18.42 25.75 -2.44
C GLU A 21 -17.29 24.88 -3.00
N ALA A 22 -17.56 23.60 -3.29
CA ALA A 22 -16.59 22.70 -3.92
C ALA A 22 -16.28 23.14 -5.35
N ALA A 23 -17.29 23.56 -6.12
CA ALA A 23 -17.10 24.09 -7.47
C ALA A 23 -16.27 25.37 -7.48
N THR A 24 -16.49 26.25 -6.49
CA THR A 24 -15.76 27.51 -6.32
C THR A 24 -14.30 27.29 -5.88
N ARG A 25 -14.05 26.32 -5.00
CA ARG A 25 -12.70 25.99 -4.47
C ARG A 25 -11.89 25.09 -5.40
N GLY A 26 -12.54 24.30 -6.25
CA GLY A 26 -11.95 23.17 -6.98
C GLY A 26 -11.28 23.49 -8.32
N ALA A 27 -11.05 24.75 -8.67
CA ALA A 27 -10.25 25.07 -9.85
C ALA A 27 -8.78 24.80 -9.54
N ASP A 28 -8.30 23.58 -9.85
CA ASP A 28 -6.87 23.30 -9.90
C ASP A 28 -6.18 24.40 -10.71
N SER A 29 -5.09 24.97 -10.16
CA SER A 29 -4.24 25.96 -10.84
C SER A 29 -3.39 25.35 -11.96
N SER A 30 -3.84 24.24 -12.55
CA SER A 30 -3.20 23.55 -13.65
C SER A 30 -3.63 24.16 -14.99
N ASP A 31 -2.86 23.88 -16.05
CA ASP A 31 -3.20 24.31 -17.42
C ASP A 31 -4.51 23.68 -17.95
N THR A 32 -5.06 22.67 -17.27
CA THR A 32 -6.34 21.99 -17.59
C THR A 32 -7.22 21.88 -16.35
N PRO A 33 -7.85 22.98 -15.90
CA PRO A 33 -8.60 22.99 -14.64
C PRO A 33 -9.81 22.05 -14.72
N VAL A 34 -9.93 21.20 -13.71
CA VAL A 34 -11.15 20.41 -13.45
C VAL A 34 -12.23 21.33 -12.91
N ARG A 35 -13.47 21.20 -13.39
CA ARG A 35 -14.61 22.00 -12.92
C ARG A 35 -15.74 21.08 -12.45
N LEU A 36 -16.45 21.49 -11.40
CA LEU A 36 -17.70 20.83 -11.02
C LEU A 36 -18.87 21.54 -11.69
N ILE A 37 -19.82 20.76 -12.20
CA ILE A 37 -21.07 21.18 -12.83
C ILE A 37 -22.22 20.65 -11.97
N HIS A 38 -23.21 21.48 -11.67
CA HIS A 38 -24.37 21.10 -10.84
C HIS A 38 -25.62 21.93 -11.19
N PRO A 39 -26.84 21.35 -11.27
CA PRO A 39 -28.05 22.07 -11.68
C PRO A 39 -28.79 22.72 -10.49
N ILE A 40 -28.10 23.52 -9.69
CA ILE A 40 -28.68 24.13 -8.47
C ILE A 40 -29.32 25.48 -8.80
N GLU A 41 -28.51 26.42 -9.28
CA GLU A 41 -28.96 27.78 -9.63
C GLU A 41 -29.18 27.94 -11.14
N ARG A 42 -28.44 27.16 -11.93
CA ARG A 42 -28.40 27.18 -13.39
C ARG A 42 -28.30 25.76 -13.88
N SER A 43 -28.86 25.47 -15.05
CA SER A 43 -28.85 24.11 -15.62
C SER A 43 -27.43 23.64 -15.96
N GLY A 44 -27.26 22.33 -16.13
CA GLY A 44 -26.00 21.76 -16.61
C GLY A 44 -25.67 22.22 -18.04
N ILE A 45 -26.69 22.37 -18.91
CA ILE A 45 -26.53 22.87 -20.28
C ILE A 45 -25.97 24.30 -20.29
N GLU A 46 -26.51 25.20 -19.47
CA GLU A 46 -26.04 26.59 -19.40
C GLU A 46 -24.56 26.66 -18.99
N GLN A 47 -24.17 25.90 -17.96
CA GLN A 47 -22.79 25.86 -17.49
C GLN A 47 -21.83 25.24 -18.52
N LEU A 48 -22.27 24.21 -19.25
CA LEU A 48 -21.50 23.67 -20.37
C LEU A 48 -21.32 24.72 -21.48
N GLY A 49 -22.37 25.49 -21.78
CA GLY A 49 -22.32 26.55 -22.79
C GLY A 49 -21.31 27.65 -22.41
N GLU A 50 -21.31 28.05 -21.16
CA GLU A 50 -20.31 28.99 -20.62
C GLU A 50 -18.89 28.43 -20.66
N ALA A 51 -18.71 27.14 -20.37
CA ALA A 51 -17.40 26.50 -20.43
C ALA A 51 -16.87 26.34 -21.86
N ALA A 52 -17.79 26.23 -22.84
CA ALA A 52 -17.51 26.15 -24.27
C ALA A 52 -17.29 27.53 -24.93
N ALA A 53 -17.68 28.63 -24.26
CA ALA A 53 -17.53 29.97 -24.78
C ALA A 53 -16.05 30.27 -25.11
N GLY A 54 -15.77 30.58 -26.38
CA GLY A 54 -14.42 30.89 -26.88
C GLY A 54 -13.63 29.69 -27.40
N LEU A 55 -14.17 28.46 -27.39
CA LEU A 55 -13.50 27.27 -27.92
C LEU A 55 -13.69 27.06 -29.43
N GLY A 56 -14.48 27.91 -30.08
CA GLY A 56 -14.85 27.80 -31.50
C GLY A 56 -16.11 26.94 -31.71
N ALA A 57 -16.36 26.57 -32.96
CA ALA A 57 -17.52 25.75 -33.32
C ALA A 57 -17.35 24.30 -32.83
N CYS A 58 -18.40 23.76 -32.21
CA CYS A 58 -18.42 22.36 -31.77
C CYS A 58 -18.69 21.45 -32.98
N SER A 59 -17.72 20.60 -33.32
CA SER A 59 -17.89 19.67 -34.44
C SER A 59 -18.85 18.52 -34.10
N ARG A 60 -18.88 18.09 -32.84
CA ARG A 60 -19.68 16.93 -32.42
C ARG A 60 -19.93 16.92 -30.93
N VAL A 61 -21.15 16.54 -30.55
CA VAL A 61 -21.49 16.17 -29.17
C VAL A 61 -21.78 14.67 -29.11
N LYS A 62 -21.07 13.92 -28.26
CA LYS A 62 -21.31 12.49 -28.02
C LYS A 62 -21.93 12.30 -26.65
N VAL A 63 -22.97 11.46 -26.57
CA VAL A 63 -23.74 11.22 -25.35
C VAL A 63 -23.84 9.72 -25.07
N VAL A 64 -23.39 9.30 -23.89
CA VAL A 64 -23.72 8.00 -23.28
C VAL A 64 -24.58 8.28 -22.07
N SER A 65 -25.81 7.76 -22.07
CA SER A 65 -26.72 7.88 -20.93
C SER A 65 -27.69 6.70 -20.91
N PRO A 66 -27.99 6.09 -19.75
CA PRO A 66 -28.98 5.03 -19.68
C PRO A 66 -30.41 5.56 -19.86
N TYR A 67 -30.64 6.85 -19.64
CA TYR A 67 -31.96 7.48 -19.72
C TYR A 67 -31.93 8.71 -20.63
N HIS A 68 -32.97 8.84 -21.45
CA HIS A 68 -33.19 9.96 -22.35
C HIS A 68 -34.65 10.43 -22.23
N ASP A 69 -34.90 11.68 -22.61
CA ASP A 69 -36.28 12.15 -22.76
C ASP A 69 -36.99 11.41 -23.90
N ARG A 70 -38.32 11.33 -23.80
CA ARG A 70 -39.16 10.62 -24.76
C ARG A 70 -39.00 11.14 -26.20
N HIS A 71 -38.77 12.45 -26.35
CA HIS A 71 -38.55 13.10 -27.64
C HIS A 71 -37.13 13.66 -27.76
N GLY A 72 -36.20 13.15 -26.94
CA GLY A 72 -34.78 13.51 -26.96
C GLY A 72 -34.48 15.00 -26.67
N GLU A 73 -35.37 15.71 -25.99
CA GLU A 73 -35.32 17.16 -25.82
C GLU A 73 -33.99 17.65 -25.22
N ALA A 74 -33.46 16.98 -24.18
CA ALA A 74 -32.19 17.36 -23.58
C ALA A 74 -31.00 17.23 -24.54
N VAL A 75 -30.98 16.19 -25.40
CA VAL A 75 -29.92 16.04 -26.41
C VAL A 75 -30.04 17.17 -27.43
N ARG A 76 -31.25 17.49 -27.90
CA ARG A 76 -31.47 18.61 -28.82
C ARG A 76 -31.01 19.94 -28.21
N SER A 77 -31.44 20.25 -26.99
CA SER A 77 -31.03 21.47 -26.28
C SER A 77 -29.53 21.54 -26.03
N LEU A 78 -28.87 20.41 -25.80
CA LEU A 78 -27.41 20.36 -25.67
C LEU A 78 -26.71 20.67 -27.00
N LEU A 79 -27.19 20.11 -28.11
CA LEU A 79 -26.68 20.43 -29.45
C LEU A 79 -26.87 21.91 -29.79
N ASP A 80 -28.01 22.49 -29.41
CA ASP A 80 -28.30 23.93 -29.54
C ASP A 80 -27.31 24.78 -28.74
N ALA A 81 -27.12 24.47 -27.46
CA ALA A 81 -26.24 25.25 -26.59
C ALA A 81 -24.76 25.17 -26.97
N MET A 82 -24.32 24.04 -27.55
CA MET A 82 -22.94 23.87 -28.01
C MET A 82 -22.71 24.41 -29.43
N ASP A 83 -23.77 24.82 -30.12
CA ASP A 83 -23.76 25.06 -31.56
C ASP A 83 -23.06 23.93 -32.36
N ALA A 84 -23.48 22.69 -32.06
CA ALA A 84 -22.82 21.50 -32.61
C ALA A 84 -23.17 21.26 -34.09
N GLU A 85 -22.25 20.78 -34.90
CA GLU A 85 -22.59 20.35 -36.28
C GLU A 85 -23.44 19.08 -36.29
N ALA A 86 -23.16 18.14 -35.37
CA ALA A 86 -23.87 16.87 -35.25
C ALA A 86 -23.84 16.29 -33.83
N GLY A 87 -24.82 15.44 -33.53
CA GLY A 87 -24.88 14.62 -32.33
C GLY A 87 -24.49 13.17 -32.59
N VAL A 88 -23.99 12.50 -31.55
CA VAL A 88 -23.83 11.05 -31.48
C VAL A 88 -24.45 10.57 -30.19
N VAL A 89 -25.33 9.58 -30.27
CA VAL A 89 -25.90 8.92 -29.09
C VAL A 89 -25.45 7.47 -29.07
N ALA A 90 -25.00 7.03 -27.90
CA ALA A 90 -24.49 5.69 -27.70
C ALA A 90 -25.61 4.64 -27.79
N VAL A 91 -25.36 3.60 -28.58
CA VAL A 91 -26.18 2.39 -28.62
C VAL A 91 -25.51 1.35 -27.73
N THR A 92 -26.15 1.06 -26.60
CA THR A 92 -25.65 0.10 -25.60
C THR A 92 -26.32 -1.27 -25.68
N ASP A 93 -27.40 -1.39 -26.46
CA ASP A 93 -28.18 -2.61 -26.67
C ASP A 93 -28.49 -2.74 -28.19
N GLU A 94 -28.38 -3.96 -28.72
CA GLU A 94 -28.61 -4.27 -30.13
C GLU A 94 -30.08 -4.20 -30.54
N ASP A 95 -30.98 -4.50 -29.61
CA ASP A 95 -32.39 -4.70 -29.90
C ASP A 95 -33.22 -3.45 -29.64
N LYS A 96 -32.72 -2.53 -28.80
CA LYS A 96 -33.47 -1.34 -28.38
C LYS A 96 -32.60 -0.16 -27.98
N SER A 97 -33.17 1.03 -28.07
CA SER A 97 -32.57 2.27 -27.59
C SER A 97 -33.55 3.05 -26.72
N PRO A 98 -33.08 3.63 -25.58
CA PRO A 98 -33.86 4.59 -24.81
C PRO A 98 -33.94 5.97 -25.48
N PHE A 99 -33.20 6.21 -26.58
CA PHE A 99 -33.22 7.45 -27.36
C PHE A 99 -34.01 7.27 -28.67
N PRO A 100 -34.88 8.23 -29.04
CA PRO A 100 -35.77 8.13 -30.20
C PRO A 100 -35.07 8.53 -31.52
N PHE A 101 -34.17 7.68 -32.04
CA PHE A 101 -33.40 7.97 -33.27
C PHE A 101 -34.27 8.32 -34.49
N ALA A 102 -35.40 7.62 -34.68
CA ALA A 102 -36.30 7.88 -35.83
C ALA A 102 -36.93 9.28 -35.77
N GLU A 103 -37.23 9.80 -34.58
CA GLU A 103 -37.72 11.18 -34.42
C GLU A 103 -36.59 12.20 -34.60
N ALA A 104 -35.36 11.83 -34.25
CA ALA A 104 -34.18 12.67 -34.40
C ALA A 104 -33.74 12.88 -35.86
N GLU A 105 -34.22 12.07 -36.81
CA GLU A 105 -33.97 12.24 -38.25
C GLU A 105 -34.57 13.54 -38.80
N GLU A 106 -35.64 14.04 -38.18
CA GLU A 106 -36.32 15.28 -38.58
C GLU A 106 -35.69 16.54 -37.97
N TRP A 107 -34.64 16.39 -37.14
CA TRP A 107 -34.03 17.52 -36.46
C TRP A 107 -33.11 18.32 -37.38
N PRO A 108 -32.91 19.63 -37.13
CA PRO A 108 -31.99 20.46 -37.92
C PRO A 108 -30.54 19.98 -37.90
N ARG A 109 -30.13 19.31 -36.81
CA ARG A 109 -28.79 18.75 -36.63
C ARG A 109 -28.89 17.23 -36.61
N ALA A 110 -28.07 16.58 -37.43
CA ALA A 110 -28.06 15.13 -37.53
C ALA A 110 -27.62 14.47 -36.22
N VAL A 111 -28.31 13.40 -35.81
CA VAL A 111 -27.94 12.57 -34.66
C VAL A 111 -27.64 11.16 -35.12
N LEU A 112 -26.41 10.70 -34.89
CA LEU A 112 -25.93 9.40 -35.35
C LEU A 112 -25.93 8.36 -34.22
N ALA A 113 -26.30 7.13 -34.55
CA ALA A 113 -26.16 5.98 -33.67
C ALA A 113 -24.74 5.41 -33.75
N GLN A 114 -24.03 5.35 -32.62
CA GLN A 114 -22.71 4.72 -32.54
C GLN A 114 -22.57 3.87 -31.28
N ARG A 115 -21.72 2.83 -31.35
CA ARG A 115 -21.35 2.03 -30.18
C ARG A 115 -19.98 2.39 -29.68
N PRO A 116 -19.81 2.56 -28.36
CA PRO A 116 -18.48 2.64 -27.79
C PRO A 116 -17.79 1.26 -27.88
N LYS A 117 -16.52 1.22 -28.29
CA LYS A 117 -15.72 -0.01 -28.32
C LYS A 117 -15.18 -0.29 -26.92
N ILE A 118 -15.97 -0.99 -26.11
CA ILE A 118 -15.63 -1.35 -24.73
C ILE A 118 -15.49 -2.87 -24.63
N GLY A 119 -14.48 -3.37 -23.94
CA GLY A 119 -14.36 -4.81 -23.66
C GLY A 119 -15.38 -5.28 -22.62
N GLY A 120 -16.13 -6.35 -22.94
CA GLY A 120 -17.03 -7.05 -22.01
C GLY A 120 -18.54 -6.76 -22.17
N ASN A 121 -19.38 -7.63 -21.59
CA ASN A 121 -20.86 -7.61 -21.74
C ASN A 121 -21.61 -6.83 -20.62
N ARG A 122 -20.97 -5.86 -19.95
CA ARG A 122 -21.62 -5.16 -18.83
C ARG A 122 -22.54 -4.04 -19.30
N PHE A 123 -23.71 -3.95 -18.67
CA PHE A 123 -24.66 -2.85 -18.85
C PHE A 123 -24.00 -1.50 -18.54
N VAL A 124 -24.02 -0.56 -19.49
CA VAL A 124 -23.39 0.75 -19.35
C VAL A 124 -24.34 1.69 -18.61
N HIS A 125 -24.24 1.76 -17.27
CA HIS A 125 -24.92 2.80 -16.46
C HIS A 125 -24.13 4.14 -16.45
N ALA A 126 -23.20 4.31 -17.37
CA ALA A 126 -22.37 5.49 -17.50
C ALA A 126 -23.18 6.70 -17.98
N LYS A 127 -22.77 7.88 -17.52
CA LYS A 127 -23.29 9.18 -17.94
C LYS A 127 -22.11 10.01 -18.40
N TRP A 128 -22.00 10.17 -19.70
CA TRP A 128 -20.84 10.70 -20.39
C TRP A 128 -21.30 11.65 -21.48
N ILE A 129 -20.83 12.88 -21.42
CA ILE A 129 -21.10 13.88 -22.45
C ILE A 129 -19.76 14.45 -22.91
N GLU A 130 -19.50 14.36 -24.21
CA GLU A 130 -18.25 14.79 -24.84
C GLU A 130 -18.54 15.81 -25.94
N CYS A 131 -18.02 17.03 -25.82
CA CYS A 131 -18.17 18.08 -26.82
C CYS A 131 -16.81 18.36 -27.48
N VAL A 132 -16.72 18.14 -28.79
CA VAL A 132 -15.45 18.13 -29.55
C VAL A 132 -15.26 19.44 -30.30
N PHE A 133 -14.19 20.17 -29.95
CA PHE A 133 -13.79 21.44 -30.57
C PHE A 133 -12.48 21.29 -31.38
N PRO A 134 -12.05 22.28 -32.19
CA PRO A 134 -10.89 22.15 -33.06
C PRO A 134 -9.58 21.75 -32.37
N GLY A 135 -9.33 22.23 -31.15
CA GLY A 135 -8.09 22.00 -30.39
C GLY A 135 -8.24 21.19 -29.09
N GLU A 136 -9.46 21.05 -28.57
CA GLU A 136 -9.72 20.40 -27.29
C GLU A 136 -11.12 19.80 -27.23
N THR A 137 -11.35 18.99 -26.20
CA THR A 137 -12.61 18.29 -25.93
C THR A 137 -13.06 18.61 -24.51
N LEU A 138 -14.33 19.00 -24.36
CA LEU A 138 -14.98 19.09 -23.06
C LEU A 138 -15.60 17.74 -22.71
N LEU A 139 -15.18 17.16 -21.59
CA LEU A 139 -15.68 15.88 -21.10
C LEU A 139 -16.39 16.06 -19.76
N LEU A 140 -17.71 15.86 -19.75
CA LEU A 140 -18.53 15.82 -18.55
C LEU A 140 -18.86 14.36 -18.19
N THR A 141 -18.51 13.98 -16.97
CA THR A 141 -18.88 12.68 -16.37
C THR A 141 -19.50 12.92 -15.00
N GLY A 142 -20.56 12.19 -14.65
CA GLY A 142 -21.25 12.44 -13.37
C GLY A 142 -22.61 11.77 -13.26
N SER A 143 -23.51 12.35 -12.47
CA SER A 143 -24.88 11.84 -12.30
C SER A 143 -25.88 12.33 -13.37
N PHE A 144 -25.46 13.27 -14.23
CA PHE A 144 -26.28 13.85 -15.30
C PHE A 144 -26.72 12.83 -16.36
N ASN A 145 -27.97 12.39 -16.29
CA ASN A 145 -28.61 11.72 -17.42
C ASN A 145 -28.93 12.71 -18.55
N ALA A 146 -29.05 12.20 -19.78
CA ALA A 146 -29.49 12.96 -20.95
C ALA A 146 -31.01 13.22 -20.97
N THR A 147 -31.54 13.72 -19.85
CA THR A 147 -32.95 14.07 -19.67
C THR A 147 -33.09 15.55 -19.31
N THR A 148 -34.23 16.14 -19.64
CA THR A 148 -34.52 17.56 -19.43
C THR A 148 -34.41 17.87 -17.94
N LYS A 149 -34.94 16.97 -17.10
CA LYS A 149 -34.91 17.11 -15.64
C LYS A 149 -33.49 17.14 -15.06
N ALA A 150 -32.59 16.29 -15.56
CA ALA A 150 -31.22 16.21 -15.04
C ALA A 150 -30.29 17.28 -15.63
N LEU A 151 -30.39 17.55 -16.93
CA LEU A 151 -29.40 18.35 -17.65
C LEU A 151 -29.86 19.79 -17.94
N ALA A 152 -31.14 19.99 -18.24
CA ALA A 152 -31.68 21.24 -18.78
C ALA A 152 -32.50 22.08 -17.79
N THR A 153 -32.72 21.59 -16.56
CA THR A 153 -33.46 22.31 -15.51
C THR A 153 -32.66 22.33 -14.20
N THR A 154 -33.24 22.92 -13.15
CA THR A 154 -32.74 22.89 -11.77
C THR A 154 -33.59 22.02 -10.84
N ASP A 155 -34.42 21.13 -11.42
CA ASP A 155 -35.38 20.31 -10.66
C ASP A 155 -34.74 19.08 -9.98
N ASN A 156 -33.55 18.68 -10.43
CA ASN A 156 -32.76 17.63 -9.81
C ASN A 156 -31.51 18.22 -9.16
N VAL A 157 -30.96 17.53 -8.16
CA VAL A 157 -29.58 17.76 -7.69
C VAL A 157 -28.70 16.74 -8.37
N GLU A 158 -27.87 17.19 -9.31
CA GLU A 158 -26.88 16.38 -10.01
C GLU A 158 -25.48 16.94 -9.74
N LEU A 159 -24.46 16.09 -9.85
CA LEU A 159 -23.07 16.51 -9.77
C LEU A 159 -22.27 15.86 -10.91
N GLY A 160 -21.48 16.68 -11.59
CA GLY A 160 -20.63 16.24 -12.68
C GLY A 160 -19.27 16.91 -12.63
N VAL A 161 -18.27 16.18 -13.11
CA VAL A 161 -16.90 16.64 -13.28
C VAL A 161 -16.68 16.93 -14.75
N LEU A 162 -16.42 18.19 -15.06
CA LEU A 162 -16.05 18.69 -16.38
C LEU A 162 -14.54 18.79 -16.48
N ARG A 163 -13.97 18.16 -17.52
CA ARG A 163 -12.55 18.18 -17.85
C ARG A 163 -12.32 18.75 -19.24
N ARG A 164 -11.19 19.42 -19.42
CA ARG A 164 -10.65 19.81 -20.73
C ARG A 164 -9.57 18.82 -21.13
N VAL A 165 -9.80 18.10 -22.23
CA VAL A 165 -8.91 17.04 -22.73
C VAL A 165 -8.30 17.50 -24.06
N ARG A 166 -6.99 17.31 -24.25
CA ARG A 166 -6.33 17.66 -25.52
C ARG A 166 -6.73 16.66 -26.60
N LYS A 167 -6.93 17.14 -27.83
CA LYS A 167 -7.43 16.36 -28.97
C LYS A 167 -6.61 15.11 -29.33
N SER A 168 -5.34 15.02 -28.92
CA SER A 168 -4.51 13.83 -29.13
C SER A 168 -4.94 12.61 -28.31
N GLU A 169 -5.91 12.78 -27.40
CA GLU A 169 -6.40 11.75 -26.49
C GLU A 169 -7.92 11.58 -26.70
N ASP A 170 -8.31 10.79 -27.71
CA ASP A 170 -9.70 10.33 -27.79
C ASP A 170 -9.97 9.44 -26.57
N ALA A 171 -10.87 9.90 -25.69
CA ALA A 171 -11.14 9.22 -24.43
C ALA A 171 -11.93 7.91 -24.59
N LEU A 172 -12.58 7.72 -25.75
CA LEU A 172 -13.32 6.51 -26.09
C LEU A 172 -13.35 6.29 -27.60
N ASP A 173 -13.13 5.05 -28.03
CA ASP A 173 -13.29 4.63 -29.42
C ASP A 173 -14.76 4.35 -29.75
N TRP A 174 -15.18 4.68 -30.97
CA TRP A 174 -16.56 4.51 -31.44
C TRP A 174 -16.63 3.70 -32.73
N ALA A 175 -17.72 2.96 -32.89
CA ALA A 175 -18.06 2.22 -34.10
C ALA A 175 -19.46 2.63 -34.58
N SER A 176 -19.61 2.87 -35.88
CA SER A 176 -20.93 3.12 -36.48
C SER A 176 -21.83 1.90 -36.34
N CYS A 177 -23.12 2.11 -36.10
CA CYS A 177 -24.12 1.05 -36.03
C CYS A 177 -25.47 1.54 -36.56
N ASN A 178 -26.37 0.60 -36.85
CA ASN A 178 -27.75 0.93 -37.18
C ASN A 178 -28.51 1.35 -35.90
N PRO A 179 -29.40 2.35 -35.97
CA PRO A 179 -30.22 2.74 -34.83
C PRO A 179 -31.22 1.63 -34.50
N PRO A 180 -31.26 1.11 -33.27
CA PRO A 180 -32.27 0.14 -32.87
C PRO A 180 -33.61 0.84 -32.59
N PRO A 181 -34.73 0.09 -32.55
CA PRO A 181 -36.05 0.61 -32.20
C PRO A 181 -36.07 1.35 -30.86
N PHE A 182 -36.90 2.41 -30.78
CA PHE A 182 -37.10 3.16 -29.55
C PHE A 182 -37.93 2.37 -28.53
N GLU A 183 -37.40 2.18 -27.32
CA GLU A 183 -38.14 1.68 -26.16
C GLU A 183 -38.09 2.74 -25.05
N PRO A 184 -39.23 3.37 -24.71
CA PRO A 184 -39.24 4.40 -23.67
C PRO A 184 -38.90 3.77 -22.32
N ALA A 185 -37.96 4.39 -21.60
CA ALA A 185 -37.67 4.02 -20.24
C ALA A 185 -38.94 4.16 -19.37
N LYS A 186 -39.16 3.19 -18.47
CA LYS A 186 -40.27 3.28 -17.51
C LYS A 186 -40.04 4.51 -16.61
N PRO A 187 -40.97 5.48 -16.58
CA PRO A 187 -40.81 6.66 -15.73
C PRO A 187 -40.79 6.22 -14.26
N LEU A 188 -39.72 6.59 -13.57
CA LEU A 188 -39.63 6.43 -12.12
C LEU A 188 -40.27 7.64 -11.45
N PRO A 189 -41.13 7.45 -10.43
CA PRO A 189 -41.71 8.56 -9.69
C PRO A 189 -40.58 9.35 -9.02
N SER A 190 -40.53 10.67 -9.25
CA SER A 190 -39.50 11.54 -8.67
C SER A 190 -39.90 12.07 -7.30
N GLY A 191 -38.92 12.22 -6.40
CA GLY A 191 -39.13 12.71 -5.03
C GLY A 191 -39.19 11.58 -3.99
N LEU A 192 -39.29 11.94 -2.71
CA LEU A 192 -39.29 10.97 -1.60
C LEU A 192 -40.59 10.14 -1.50
N TRP A 193 -41.74 10.68 -1.90
CA TRP A 193 -43.05 9.99 -1.76
C TRP A 193 -43.27 9.39 -0.35
N GLN A 194 -43.44 8.07 -0.25
CA GLN A 194 -43.53 7.33 1.01
C GLN A 194 -42.18 6.76 1.45
N SER A 195 -41.14 6.90 0.63
CA SER A 195 -39.80 6.41 0.92
C SER A 195 -39.11 7.31 1.93
N GLU A 196 -38.35 6.68 2.81
CA GLU A 196 -37.59 7.34 3.86
C GLU A 196 -36.12 7.01 3.63
N VAL A 197 -35.28 8.05 3.60
CA VAL A 197 -33.86 7.91 3.29
C VAL A 197 -33.06 8.32 4.52
N VAL A 198 -31.97 7.62 4.78
CA VAL A 198 -31.07 7.97 5.87
C VAL A 198 -29.78 8.53 5.27
N TYR A 199 -29.36 9.67 5.77
CA TYR A 199 -27.98 10.13 5.65
C TYR A 199 -27.30 9.86 6.98
N ALA A 200 -26.14 9.21 6.99
CA ALA A 200 -25.40 8.96 8.21
C ALA A 200 -23.90 9.05 7.94
N SER A 201 -23.13 9.54 8.91
CA SER A 201 -21.68 9.56 8.86
C SER A 201 -21.08 9.21 10.20
N PHE A 202 -19.97 8.48 10.18
CA PHE A 202 -19.12 8.38 11.36
C PHE A 202 -18.49 9.74 11.66
N ASP A 203 -18.43 10.09 12.95
CA ASP A 203 -17.70 11.28 13.36
C ASP A 203 -16.21 11.12 13.04
N ARG A 204 -15.60 12.20 12.54
CA ARG A 204 -14.19 12.20 12.11
C ARG A 204 -13.21 11.96 13.27
N ASN A 205 -13.60 12.33 14.48
CA ASN A 205 -12.77 12.27 15.67
C ASN A 205 -13.08 11.03 16.53
N ASP A 206 -14.33 10.53 16.48
CA ASP A 206 -14.83 9.43 17.29
C ASP A 206 -15.48 8.32 16.42
N PRO A 207 -14.78 7.20 16.17
CA PRO A 207 -15.31 6.09 15.36
C PRO A 207 -16.45 5.33 16.06
N GLY A 208 -16.67 5.52 17.36
CA GLY A 208 -17.80 4.97 18.10
C GLY A 208 -19.06 5.82 17.95
N ARG A 209 -18.98 6.97 17.28
CA ARG A 209 -20.07 7.92 17.10
C ARG A 209 -20.58 7.93 15.65
N LEU A 210 -21.87 7.69 15.51
CA LEU A 210 -22.61 7.75 14.25
C LEU A 210 -23.65 8.86 14.33
N ASP A 211 -23.44 9.91 13.54
CA ASP A 211 -24.39 11.01 13.41
C ASP A 211 -25.15 10.86 12.09
N GLY A 212 -26.38 11.34 12.03
CA GLY A 212 -27.15 11.28 10.80
C GLY A 212 -28.48 11.99 10.85
N GLN A 213 -29.21 11.90 9.75
CA GLN A 213 -30.54 12.46 9.59
C GLN A 213 -31.41 11.52 8.77
N LEU A 214 -32.63 11.27 9.26
CA LEU A 214 -33.69 10.60 8.51
C LEU A 214 -34.46 11.66 7.72
N ILE A 215 -34.48 11.50 6.40
CA ILE A 215 -35.16 12.37 5.44
C ILE A 215 -36.51 11.73 5.09
N SER A 216 -37.60 12.38 5.49
CA SER A 216 -38.98 11.92 5.24
C SER A 216 -39.95 13.08 5.05
N LEU A 217 -41.07 12.82 4.36
CA LEU A 217 -42.22 13.73 4.28
C LEU A 217 -43.21 13.55 5.45
N GLN A 218 -42.94 12.58 6.34
CA GLN A 218 -43.76 12.22 7.48
C GLN A 218 -43.08 12.61 8.79
N ASP A 219 -43.82 12.59 9.90
CA ASP A 219 -43.24 12.78 11.22
C ASP A 219 -42.30 11.61 11.59
N VAL A 220 -41.12 11.95 12.10
CA VAL A 220 -39.98 11.06 12.35
C VAL A 220 -39.52 11.10 13.82
N GLY A 221 -39.98 12.07 14.62
CA GLY A 221 -39.51 12.25 15.98
C GLY A 221 -39.80 11.05 16.88
N GLY A 222 -38.83 10.63 17.70
CA GLY A 222 -38.97 9.54 18.66
C GLY A 222 -37.97 8.40 18.45
N LYS A 223 -38.29 7.24 19.04
CA LYS A 223 -37.37 6.09 19.12
C LYS A 223 -37.45 5.22 17.87
N TRP A 224 -36.31 4.96 17.23
CA TRP A 224 -36.17 4.06 16.09
C TRP A 224 -35.17 2.95 16.42
N GLY A 225 -35.44 1.73 15.95
CA GLY A 225 -34.40 0.71 15.88
C GLY A 225 -33.46 1.05 14.74
N PHE A 226 -32.15 0.94 14.94
CA PHE A 226 -31.17 1.09 13.87
C PHE A 226 -30.39 -0.20 13.67
N ARG A 227 -29.97 -0.44 12.44
CA ARG A 227 -29.04 -1.50 12.06
C ARG A 227 -28.00 -0.96 11.10
N VAL A 228 -26.72 -1.12 11.44
CA VAL A 228 -25.61 -0.90 10.49
C VAL A 228 -25.22 -2.25 9.90
N VAL A 229 -25.16 -2.35 8.58
CA VAL A 229 -25.00 -3.61 7.83
C VAL A 229 -23.78 -3.53 6.92
N GLN A 230 -22.92 -4.54 6.99
CA GLN A 230 -21.80 -4.77 6.08
C GLN A 230 -22.22 -5.57 4.85
N ALA A 231 -21.42 -5.51 3.79
CA ALA A 231 -21.66 -6.27 2.56
C ALA A 231 -21.64 -7.80 2.77
N ASP A 232 -20.91 -8.30 3.79
CA ASP A 232 -20.87 -9.72 4.17
C ASP A 232 -22.09 -10.17 5.00
N GLY A 233 -23.02 -9.24 5.30
CA GLY A 233 -24.23 -9.48 6.08
C GLY A 233 -24.05 -9.35 7.59
N LYS A 234 -22.83 -9.12 8.11
CA LYS A 234 -22.65 -8.77 9.52
C LYS A 234 -23.35 -7.45 9.80
N SER A 235 -23.97 -7.36 10.97
CA SER A 235 -24.69 -6.17 11.35
C SER A 235 -24.58 -5.89 12.84
N HIS A 236 -24.74 -4.61 13.16
CA HIS A 236 -24.87 -4.12 14.52
C HIS A 236 -26.23 -3.46 14.66
N ASP A 237 -27.02 -3.92 15.63
CA ASP A 237 -28.33 -3.39 15.94
C ASP A 237 -28.29 -2.54 17.21
N GLY A 238 -29.16 -1.53 17.27
CA GLY A 238 -29.36 -0.73 18.46
C GLY A 238 -30.59 0.16 18.34
N GLU A 239 -30.66 1.18 19.18
CA GLU A 239 -31.75 2.15 19.17
C GLU A 239 -31.19 3.57 19.03
N ALA A 240 -31.84 4.37 18.18
CA ALA A 240 -31.52 5.77 17.94
C ALA A 240 -32.73 6.63 18.34
N MET A 241 -32.46 7.74 19.02
CA MET A 241 -33.48 8.76 19.28
C MET A 241 -33.38 9.80 18.18
N LEU A 242 -34.46 9.99 17.42
CA LEU A 242 -34.56 10.99 16.37
C LEU A 242 -35.29 12.22 16.90
N GLY A 243 -34.75 13.40 16.59
CA GLY A 243 -35.46 14.66 16.75
C GLY A 243 -36.63 14.81 15.77
N ASP A 244 -37.46 15.82 15.95
CA ASP A 244 -38.58 16.16 15.05
C ASP A 244 -38.09 16.54 13.63
N ASP A 245 -36.82 16.95 13.51
CA ASP A 245 -36.09 17.24 12.28
C ASP A 245 -35.42 15.99 11.66
N GLY A 246 -35.58 14.83 12.29
CA GLY A 246 -34.99 13.55 11.88
C GLY A 246 -33.53 13.38 12.25
N ALA A 247 -32.90 14.36 12.91
CA ALA A 247 -31.49 14.26 13.32
C ALA A 247 -31.32 13.22 14.43
N PHE A 248 -30.23 12.45 14.37
CA PHE A 248 -29.87 11.50 15.40
C PHE A 248 -28.36 11.45 15.61
N SER A 249 -27.98 11.01 16.81
CA SER A 249 -26.61 10.71 17.19
C SER A 249 -26.60 9.46 18.04
N VAL A 250 -25.77 8.49 17.68
CA VAL A 250 -25.57 7.25 18.44
C VAL A 250 -24.10 7.16 18.81
N VAL A 251 -23.82 6.93 20.10
CA VAL A 251 -22.48 6.65 20.60
C VAL A 251 -22.47 5.24 21.17
N ASN A 252 -21.69 4.35 20.57
CA ASN A 252 -21.54 2.97 21.01
C ASN A 252 -20.17 2.43 20.59
N GLY A 253 -19.37 1.94 21.54
CA GLY A 253 -18.03 1.41 21.27
C GLY A 253 -18.01 0.21 20.31
N THR A 254 -19.11 -0.54 20.16
CA THR A 254 -19.18 -1.62 19.16
C THR A 254 -19.24 -1.11 17.72
N LEU A 255 -19.60 0.16 17.51
CA LEU A 255 -19.61 0.79 16.19
C LEU A 255 -18.20 1.06 15.66
N GLU A 256 -17.18 1.12 16.52
CA GLU A 256 -15.79 1.34 16.12
C GLU A 256 -15.32 0.30 15.09
N ALA A 257 -15.71 -0.97 15.25
CA ALA A 257 -15.41 -2.05 14.31
C ALA A 257 -16.03 -1.83 12.91
N PHE A 258 -17.13 -1.08 12.85
CA PHE A 258 -17.79 -0.69 11.61
C PHE A 258 -17.21 0.61 11.05
N GLY A 259 -16.67 1.50 11.89
CA GLY A 259 -16.02 2.75 11.48
C GLY A 259 -14.85 2.62 10.50
N GLU A 260 -14.34 1.40 10.24
CA GLU A 260 -13.29 1.12 9.24
C GLU A 260 -13.78 0.26 8.05
N SER A 261 -15.08 -0.04 8.01
CA SER A 261 -15.67 -0.95 7.03
C SER A 261 -16.16 -0.22 5.78
N PRO A 262 -15.91 -0.75 4.57
CA PRO A 262 -16.43 -0.17 3.34
C PRO A 262 -17.90 -0.53 3.15
N ALA A 263 -18.59 0.25 2.30
CA ALA A 263 -19.94 -0.06 1.80
C ALA A 263 -20.95 -0.41 2.91
N LEU A 264 -20.98 0.40 3.95
CA LEU A 264 -21.93 0.23 5.04
C LEU A 264 -23.30 0.81 4.70
N GLN A 265 -24.34 0.05 5.02
CA GLN A 265 -25.70 0.56 5.01
C GLN A 265 -26.21 0.78 6.42
N ILE A 266 -27.04 1.80 6.61
CA ILE A 266 -27.84 1.97 7.81
C ILE A 266 -29.31 1.75 7.46
N VAL A 267 -30.01 1.05 8.34
CA VAL A 267 -31.45 0.83 8.28
C VAL A 267 -32.06 1.35 9.58
N LEU A 268 -33.04 2.25 9.49
CA LEU A 268 -33.86 2.70 10.62
C LEU A 268 -35.25 2.09 10.49
N GLN A 269 -35.78 1.52 11.58
CA GLN A 269 -37.11 0.89 11.61
C GLN A 269 -37.97 1.39 12.77
N ARG A 270 -39.25 1.66 12.49
CA ARG A 270 -40.28 2.01 13.49
C ARG A 270 -41.67 1.72 12.95
N ASP A 271 -42.51 1.03 13.70
CA ASP A 271 -43.94 0.81 13.39
C ASP A 271 -44.20 0.30 11.96
N GLY A 272 -43.34 -0.59 11.44
CA GLY A 272 -43.44 -1.12 10.08
C GLY A 272 -42.94 -0.19 8.98
N ARG A 273 -42.44 1.01 9.33
CA ARG A 273 -41.69 1.90 8.45
C ARG A 273 -40.22 1.53 8.45
N GLU A 274 -39.58 1.71 7.31
CA GLU A 274 -38.16 1.45 7.12
C GLU A 274 -37.53 2.56 6.29
N ALA A 275 -36.44 3.12 6.81
CA ALA A 275 -35.59 4.06 6.11
C ALA A 275 -34.22 3.43 5.87
N ARG A 276 -33.62 3.65 4.71
CA ARG A 276 -32.28 3.11 4.36
C ARG A 276 -31.34 4.18 3.85
N GLY A 277 -30.05 4.00 4.12
CA GLY A 277 -28.99 4.92 3.73
C GLY A 277 -27.64 4.24 3.60
N TRP A 278 -26.72 4.90 2.92
CA TRP A 278 -25.30 4.55 3.00
C TRP A 278 -24.64 5.35 4.12
N VAL A 279 -23.74 4.72 4.86
CA VAL A 279 -22.96 5.39 5.91
C VAL A 279 -21.69 5.95 5.30
N HIS A 280 -21.54 7.26 5.43
CA HIS A 280 -20.34 7.99 5.05
C HIS A 280 -19.25 7.77 6.10
N ASN A 281 -18.03 7.56 5.63
CA ASN A 281 -16.87 7.47 6.50
C ASN A 281 -16.03 8.72 6.32
N GLU A 282 -16.36 9.78 7.05
CA GLU A 282 -15.68 11.08 6.93
C GLU A 282 -14.20 10.99 7.33
N MET A 283 -13.83 10.03 8.18
CA MET A 283 -12.43 9.73 8.48
C MET A 283 -11.68 9.27 7.22
N LEU A 284 -12.24 8.32 6.45
CA LEU A 284 -11.64 7.87 5.18
C LEU A 284 -11.73 8.93 4.09
N LEU A 285 -12.83 9.67 4.01
CA LEU A 285 -13.04 10.71 3.00
C LEU A 285 -12.17 11.95 3.26
N GLY A 286 -11.80 12.24 4.51
CA GLY A 286 -10.90 13.34 4.88
C GLY A 286 -9.42 13.10 4.55
N VAL A 287 -9.04 11.86 4.23
CA VAL A 287 -7.69 11.52 3.77
C VAL A 287 -7.50 12.01 2.33
N GLY A 288 -6.35 12.60 1.98
CA GLY A 288 -6.09 13.09 0.61
C GLY A 288 -6.17 11.97 -0.45
N ALA A 289 -6.63 12.29 -1.67
CA ALA A 289 -6.98 11.30 -2.70
C ALA A 289 -5.89 10.23 -3.00
N ARG A 290 -4.61 10.62 -3.03
CA ARG A 290 -3.48 9.68 -3.18
C ARG A 290 -3.29 8.76 -1.97
N ARG A 291 -3.61 9.23 -0.76
CA ARG A 291 -3.56 8.45 0.48
C ARG A 291 -4.82 7.59 0.70
N ARG A 292 -5.96 7.92 0.07
CA ARG A 292 -7.20 7.12 0.13
C ARG A 292 -7.09 5.78 -0.59
N LEU A 293 -6.39 5.75 -1.72
CA LEU A 293 -6.06 4.51 -2.43
C LEU A 293 -5.25 3.58 -1.52
N THR A 294 -4.23 4.11 -0.84
CA THR A 294 -3.40 3.36 0.11
C THR A 294 -4.13 3.01 1.40
N ALA A 295 -4.97 3.87 1.99
CA ALA A 295 -5.69 3.58 3.24
C ALA A 295 -6.78 2.51 3.05
N GLY A 296 -7.52 2.56 1.92
CA GLY A 296 -8.47 1.52 1.56
C GLY A 296 -7.79 0.19 1.24
N ALA A 297 -6.67 0.25 0.51
CA ALA A 297 -5.80 -0.90 0.24
C ALA A 297 -5.23 -1.51 1.52
N MET A 298 -4.66 -0.70 2.41
CA MET A 298 -4.12 -1.11 3.72
C MET A 298 -5.20 -1.73 4.60
N SER A 299 -6.41 -1.14 4.67
CA SER A 299 -7.53 -1.71 5.42
C SER A 299 -7.94 -3.09 4.87
N ARG A 300 -7.99 -3.25 3.54
CA ARG A 300 -8.25 -4.56 2.91
C ARG A 300 -7.11 -5.56 3.15
N LEU A 301 -5.86 -5.14 3.03
CA LEU A 301 -4.69 -5.97 3.33
C LEU A 301 -4.68 -6.43 4.79
N MET A 302 -4.98 -5.55 5.75
CA MET A 302 -5.08 -5.86 7.18
C MET A 302 -6.21 -6.84 7.51
N ARG A 303 -7.31 -6.83 6.73
CA ARG A 303 -8.41 -7.81 6.81
C ARG A 303 -8.15 -9.10 6.02
N ARG A 304 -7.01 -9.23 5.33
CA ARG A 304 -6.70 -10.32 4.39
C ARG A 304 -7.66 -10.41 3.19
N GLU A 305 -8.24 -9.28 2.82
CA GLU A 305 -9.16 -9.08 1.70
C GLU A 305 -8.52 -8.23 0.58
N GLY A 306 -7.22 -7.95 0.68
CA GLY A 306 -6.49 -7.12 -0.29
C GLY A 306 -6.39 -7.76 -1.66
N SER A 307 -6.51 -6.94 -2.71
CA SER A 307 -6.22 -7.33 -4.08
C SER A 307 -4.76 -7.06 -4.46
N ASP A 308 -4.36 -7.52 -5.64
CA ASP A 308 -3.02 -7.26 -6.18
C ASP A 308 -2.77 -5.77 -6.43
N ASP A 309 -3.80 -5.04 -6.86
CA ASP A 309 -3.77 -3.58 -7.01
C ASP A 309 -3.52 -2.87 -5.66
N ASP A 310 -3.98 -3.46 -4.56
CA ASP A 310 -3.79 -2.92 -3.20
C ASP A 310 -2.33 -3.06 -2.75
N ILE A 311 -1.67 -4.15 -3.14
CA ILE A 311 -0.24 -4.39 -2.87
C ILE A 311 0.62 -3.44 -3.71
N GLN A 312 0.31 -3.29 -5.00
CA GLN A 312 1.03 -2.34 -5.85
C GLN A 312 0.88 -0.91 -5.33
N ALA A 313 -0.33 -0.51 -4.92
CA ALA A 313 -0.58 0.80 -4.32
C ALA A 313 0.19 1.01 -3.00
N LEU A 314 0.45 -0.05 -2.24
CA LEU A 314 1.29 -0.01 -1.04
C LEU A 314 2.78 0.11 -1.38
N LEU A 315 3.27 -0.66 -2.35
CA LEU A 315 4.67 -0.58 -2.82
C LEU A 315 4.98 0.80 -3.41
N ASP A 316 4.09 1.34 -4.24
CA ASP A 316 4.21 2.68 -4.80
C ASP A 316 4.21 3.75 -3.71
N TYR A 317 3.33 3.60 -2.72
CA TYR A 317 3.26 4.51 -1.58
C TYR A 317 4.55 4.51 -0.76
N LEU A 318 5.04 3.33 -0.38
CA LEU A 318 6.25 3.22 0.44
C LEU A 318 7.48 3.67 -0.35
N SER A 319 7.55 3.40 -1.66
CA SER A 319 8.60 3.92 -2.54
C SER A 319 8.64 5.46 -2.54
N MET A 320 7.49 6.14 -2.45
CA MET A 320 7.41 7.60 -2.45
C MET A 320 7.48 8.24 -1.06
N PHE A 321 7.11 7.52 0.00
CA PHE A 321 6.86 8.09 1.32
C PHE A 321 7.48 7.31 2.50
N ALA A 322 8.36 6.33 2.27
CA ALA A 322 9.03 5.55 3.32
C ALA A 322 9.68 6.42 4.40
N GLU A 323 10.30 7.54 4.02
CA GLU A 323 10.95 8.47 4.94
C GLU A 323 10.00 9.04 6.02
N LYS A 324 8.70 9.10 5.75
CA LYS A 324 7.69 9.61 6.69
C LYS A 324 7.33 8.62 7.78
N HIS A 325 7.74 7.36 7.64
CA HIS A 325 7.30 6.25 8.50
C HIS A 325 8.46 5.50 9.16
N LEU A 326 9.68 6.02 9.05
CA LEU A 326 10.88 5.38 9.57
C LEU A 326 10.76 5.05 11.06
N ARG A 327 10.04 5.88 11.83
CA ARG A 327 9.77 5.67 13.25
C ARG A 327 9.09 4.33 13.54
N VAL A 328 8.10 3.94 12.74
CA VAL A 328 7.37 2.67 12.92
C VAL A 328 8.28 1.47 12.70
N PHE A 329 9.24 1.59 11.80
CA PHE A 329 10.18 0.52 11.44
C PHE A 329 11.45 0.51 12.30
N ASP A 330 11.72 1.56 13.08
CA ASP A 330 12.84 1.60 14.03
C ASP A 330 12.50 0.94 15.38
N LEU A 331 11.21 0.81 15.69
CA LEU A 331 10.73 0.18 16.93
C LEU A 331 11.11 -1.32 17.00
N PRO A 332 11.71 -1.79 18.10
CA PRO A 332 12.06 -3.20 18.26
C PRO A 332 10.82 -4.10 18.30
N ILE A 333 10.96 -5.31 17.79
CA ILE A 333 9.95 -6.36 17.80
C ILE A 333 9.92 -6.95 19.21
N SER A 334 8.74 -6.97 19.84
CA SER A 334 8.55 -7.55 21.17
C SER A 334 8.67 -9.08 21.08
N LYS A 335 9.46 -9.68 21.97
CA LYS A 335 9.52 -11.13 22.15
C LYS A 335 8.27 -11.54 22.93
N ASP A 336 7.49 -12.49 22.42
CA ASP A 336 6.39 -13.07 23.22
C ASP A 336 7.01 -13.74 24.46
N ASP A 337 6.66 -13.24 25.64
CA ASP A 337 7.20 -13.70 26.92
C ASP A 337 6.49 -15.00 27.31
N ASP A 338 6.98 -16.12 26.78
CA ASP A 338 6.51 -17.47 27.13
C ASP A 338 6.95 -17.80 28.56
N GLY A 339 6.17 -17.38 29.58
CA GLY A 339 6.55 -17.66 30.96
C GLY A 339 5.80 -16.99 32.10
N SER A 340 4.47 -17.09 32.18
CA SER A 340 3.81 -17.08 33.51
C SER A 340 2.77 -18.19 33.63
N ALA A 341 3.28 -19.38 33.98
CA ALA A 341 2.49 -20.46 34.51
C ALA A 341 1.82 -20.02 35.82
N SER A 342 0.50 -19.82 35.78
CA SER A 342 -0.37 -20.17 36.89
C SER A 342 -1.44 -21.10 36.34
N GLY A 343 -1.37 -22.36 36.77
CA GLY A 343 -2.30 -23.40 36.39
C GLY A 343 -3.66 -23.14 37.01
N ASP A 344 -4.70 -23.33 36.21
CA ASP A 344 -5.73 -24.30 36.54
C ASP A 344 -6.35 -24.80 35.24
N THR A 345 -6.41 -26.11 35.15
CA THR A 345 -7.05 -26.89 34.10
C THR A 345 -8.56 -26.67 34.13
N ASP A 346 -9.16 -26.30 32.99
CA ASP A 346 -10.32 -27.05 32.52
C ASP A 346 -10.44 -26.98 30.99
N ASP A 347 -10.47 -28.16 30.39
CA ASP A 347 -10.70 -28.40 28.97
C ASP A 347 -12.17 -28.08 28.67
N THR A 348 -12.44 -27.01 27.90
CA THR A 348 -13.48 -26.90 26.86
C THR A 348 -13.71 -25.44 26.42
N ALA A 349 -13.92 -25.27 25.10
CA ALA A 349 -14.39 -24.06 24.40
C ALA A 349 -13.35 -23.02 23.94
N ALA A 350 -13.43 -22.70 22.64
CA ALA A 350 -12.93 -21.51 21.95
C ALA A 350 -11.65 -20.87 22.51
N GLY A 351 -10.53 -21.11 21.82
CA GLY A 351 -9.23 -20.51 22.08
C GLY A 351 -9.34 -19.03 22.41
N THR A 352 -9.23 -18.73 23.70
CA THR A 352 -9.29 -17.37 24.21
C THR A 352 -7.93 -16.74 23.91
N VAL A 353 -7.91 -15.79 22.97
CA VAL A 353 -6.72 -14.99 22.67
C VAL A 353 -6.41 -14.13 23.90
N ARG A 354 -5.34 -14.44 24.62
CA ARG A 354 -4.79 -13.57 25.65
C ARG A 354 -3.96 -12.49 24.95
N VAL A 355 -4.42 -11.25 24.99
CA VAL A 355 -3.68 -10.07 24.50
C VAL A 355 -3.08 -9.37 25.72
N SER A 356 -1.78 -9.09 25.71
CA SER A 356 -1.14 -8.32 26.78
C SER A 356 -1.66 -6.88 26.75
N LEU A 357 -2.08 -6.35 27.91
CA LEU A 357 -2.59 -4.97 27.99
C LEU A 357 -1.52 -3.92 27.66
N GLN A 358 -0.23 -4.27 27.71
CA GLN A 358 0.87 -3.41 27.25
C GLN A 358 0.93 -3.32 25.72
N GLU A 359 0.42 -4.30 24.98
CA GLU A 359 0.34 -4.31 23.51
C GLU A 359 -0.85 -3.51 22.95
N LEU A 360 -1.79 -3.13 23.83
CA LEU A 360 -2.98 -2.32 23.53
C LEU A 360 -2.87 -0.87 24.05
N ALA A 361 -1.77 -0.53 24.73
CA ALA A 361 -1.57 0.82 25.20
C ALA A 361 -1.26 1.76 24.01
N PRO A 362 -1.86 2.96 23.95
CA PRO A 362 -1.33 4.03 23.11
C PRO A 362 0.17 4.20 23.44
N LEU A 363 1.01 4.49 22.43
CA LEU A 363 2.42 4.85 22.62
C LEU A 363 2.50 5.99 23.65
N ALA A 364 2.67 5.64 24.92
CA ALA A 364 2.72 6.59 26.00
C ALA A 364 4.11 7.25 25.99
N GLU A 365 4.08 8.57 25.92
CA GLU A 365 5.12 9.53 26.27
C GLU A 365 6.33 8.92 27.01
N LEU A 366 7.48 8.86 26.33
CA LEU A 366 8.80 8.72 26.94
C LEU A 366 9.58 10.04 26.73
N PRO A 367 10.52 10.36 27.64
CA PRO A 367 10.56 11.63 28.35
C PRO A 367 10.92 12.84 27.50
N GLU A 368 10.22 13.94 27.81
CA GLU A 368 10.40 15.28 27.23
C GLU A 368 11.87 15.73 27.20
N GLY A 369 12.40 15.88 25.98
CA GLY A 369 13.44 16.89 25.71
C GLY A 369 12.77 18.28 25.63
N PRO A 370 13.44 19.37 26.03
CA PRO A 370 12.77 20.59 26.44
C PRO A 370 12.38 21.45 25.23
N ILE A 371 11.23 21.17 24.60
CA ILE A 371 10.32 22.20 24.08
C ILE A 371 8.90 21.69 24.36
N SER A 372 8.40 21.98 25.56
CA SER A 372 7.01 21.77 25.92
C SER A 372 6.19 22.96 25.40
N ILE A 373 5.30 22.72 24.42
CA ILE A 373 4.13 23.56 24.17
C ILE A 373 2.92 22.63 24.17
N VAL A 374 2.11 22.82 25.22
CA VAL A 374 0.82 22.19 25.51
C VAL A 374 -0.15 22.28 24.31
N GLY A 375 -0.80 21.16 23.97
CA GLY A 375 -1.98 21.15 23.10
C GLY A 375 -2.56 19.75 22.88
N LEU A 376 -3.74 19.49 23.48
CA LEU A 376 -4.58 18.32 23.22
C LEU A 376 -4.85 18.11 21.72
N GLY A 377 -4.56 16.92 21.22
CA GLY A 377 -5.01 16.42 19.92
C GLY A 377 -4.10 15.30 19.40
N SER A 378 -4.51 14.03 19.55
CA SER A 378 -3.86 12.93 18.81
C SER A 378 -4.08 13.16 17.33
N SER A 379 -2.98 13.21 16.58
CA SER A 379 -2.94 13.66 15.20
C SER A 379 -3.35 12.53 14.25
N THR A 380 -3.78 12.87 13.04
CA THR A 380 -4.05 11.91 11.95
C THR A 380 -2.83 11.06 11.56
N GLU A 381 -1.61 11.48 11.95
CA GLU A 381 -0.38 10.72 11.73
C GLU A 381 -0.31 9.50 12.67
N ASP A 382 -0.74 9.63 13.94
CA ASP A 382 -0.69 8.55 14.94
C ASP A 382 -1.55 7.33 14.53
N ARG A 383 -2.71 7.56 13.90
CA ARG A 383 -3.61 6.48 13.45
C ARG A 383 -3.08 5.75 12.22
N PHE A 384 -2.39 6.45 11.32
CA PHE A 384 -1.74 5.83 10.16
C PHE A 384 -0.51 5.03 10.59
N GLU A 385 0.27 5.55 11.53
CA GLU A 385 1.39 4.83 12.12
C GLU A 385 0.92 3.54 12.84
N ALA A 386 -0.21 3.59 13.56
CA ALA A 386 -0.81 2.40 14.17
C ALA A 386 -1.24 1.33 13.14
N ALA A 387 -1.83 1.76 12.01
CA ALA A 387 -2.18 0.86 10.92
C ALA A 387 -0.93 0.25 10.27
N LEU A 388 0.12 1.04 10.09
CA LEU A 388 1.40 0.59 9.54
C LEU A 388 2.13 -0.36 10.49
N ALA A 389 2.08 -0.13 11.81
CA ALA A 389 2.61 -1.05 12.81
C ALA A 389 1.86 -2.40 12.79
N ARG A 390 0.55 -2.38 12.55
CA ARG A 390 -0.25 -3.61 12.40
C ARG A 390 0.04 -4.34 11.08
N LEU A 391 0.27 -3.61 10.00
CA LEU A 391 0.69 -4.17 8.72
C LEU A 391 2.12 -4.73 8.77
N ARG A 392 3.02 -4.07 9.50
CA ARG A 392 4.35 -4.57 9.84
C ARG A 392 4.29 -5.91 10.57
N ARG A 393 3.40 -6.08 11.57
CA ARG A 393 3.17 -7.37 12.23
C ARG A 393 2.72 -8.48 11.26
N MET A 394 1.90 -8.14 10.27
CA MET A 394 1.49 -9.09 9.23
C MET A 394 2.68 -9.50 8.35
N PHE A 395 3.56 -8.56 7.96
CA PHE A 395 4.77 -8.88 7.20
C PHE A 395 5.72 -9.81 7.96
N LEU A 396 5.78 -9.66 9.27
CA LEU A 396 6.57 -10.50 10.17
C LEU A 396 5.92 -11.86 10.47
N GLY A 397 4.75 -12.16 9.90
CA GLY A 397 4.12 -13.48 10.00
C GLY A 397 3.20 -13.68 11.22
N HIS A 398 3.00 -12.68 12.08
CA HIS A 398 2.10 -12.81 13.22
C HIS A 398 0.65 -13.00 12.75
N GLY A 399 0.09 -14.20 13.04
CA GLY A 399 -1.28 -14.59 12.69
C GLY A 399 -1.43 -15.45 11.42
N SER A 400 -0.35 -15.82 10.73
CA SER A 400 -0.42 -16.68 9.53
C SER A 400 -0.77 -18.15 9.84
N SER A 401 -0.63 -18.57 11.09
CA SER A 401 -0.77 -19.97 11.51
C SER A 401 -2.24 -20.43 11.57
N ARG A 402 -2.78 -20.85 10.41
CA ARG A 402 -3.62 -22.07 10.21
C ARG A 402 -4.60 -22.03 9.03
N THR A 403 -4.91 -20.89 8.42
CA THR A 403 -6.06 -20.83 7.49
C THR A 403 -5.71 -20.80 5.99
N MET A 404 -4.47 -20.48 5.59
CA MET A 404 -4.11 -20.45 4.15
C MET A 404 -3.84 -21.83 3.55
N ALA A 405 -3.46 -22.83 4.36
CA ALA A 405 -3.35 -24.22 3.91
C ALA A 405 -4.69 -24.81 3.39
N MET A 406 -5.83 -24.17 3.70
CA MET A 406 -7.16 -24.62 3.24
C MET A 406 -7.53 -24.13 1.83
N ARG A 407 -6.86 -23.12 1.26
CA ARG A 407 -7.17 -22.65 -0.11
C ARG A 407 -6.45 -23.45 -1.20
N ALA A 408 -5.32 -24.09 -0.89
CA ALA A 408 -4.62 -24.98 -1.84
C ALA A 408 -5.46 -26.22 -2.24
N GLY A 409 -6.42 -26.63 -1.40
CA GLY A 409 -7.25 -27.82 -1.63
C GLY A 409 -8.49 -27.63 -2.52
N LEU A 410 -8.85 -26.40 -2.91
CA LEU A 410 -10.11 -26.12 -3.62
C LEU A 410 -9.94 -25.67 -5.08
N GLY A 411 -8.70 -25.42 -5.54
CA GLY A 411 -8.40 -25.10 -6.94
C GLY A 411 -7.92 -26.28 -7.79
N SER A 412 -7.52 -27.39 -7.19
CA SER A 412 -6.88 -28.53 -7.87
C SER A 412 -7.87 -29.66 -8.19
N ALA A 413 -9.06 -29.31 -8.68
CA ALA A 413 -10.03 -30.30 -9.16
C ALA A 413 -10.72 -29.77 -10.41
N VAL A 414 -9.97 -29.69 -11.51
CA VAL A 414 -10.44 -29.87 -12.89
C VAL A 414 -9.21 -29.75 -13.80
N LEU A 415 -9.00 -30.79 -14.62
CA LEU A 415 -7.93 -31.01 -15.60
C LEU A 415 -6.65 -31.69 -15.08
N ALA A 416 -6.78 -32.99 -14.79
CA ALA A 416 -5.68 -33.92 -15.00
C ALA A 416 -5.73 -34.37 -16.47
N GLU A 417 -4.67 -34.09 -17.23
CA GLU A 417 -4.09 -34.98 -18.25
C GLU A 417 -2.86 -34.27 -18.88
N ASP A 418 -1.80 -35.07 -19.03
CA ASP A 418 -0.50 -34.84 -19.69
C ASP A 418 0.64 -34.17 -18.89
N GLU A 419 1.42 -35.03 -18.23
CA GLU A 419 2.78 -34.79 -17.72
C GLU A 419 3.80 -34.80 -18.87
N GLU A 420 4.34 -33.65 -19.26
CA GLU A 420 5.66 -33.52 -19.90
C GLU A 420 6.36 -32.25 -19.37
N ASP A 421 7.56 -32.42 -18.79
CA ASP A 421 8.54 -31.42 -18.30
C ASP A 421 8.19 -29.93 -18.57
N GLU A 422 7.41 -29.30 -17.69
CA GLU A 422 7.20 -27.85 -17.70
C GLU A 422 8.20 -27.16 -16.76
N MET A 423 9.23 -26.52 -17.36
CA MET A 423 9.78 -25.29 -16.79
C MET A 423 8.60 -24.40 -16.42
N GLN A 424 8.34 -24.20 -15.13
CA GLN A 424 7.23 -23.38 -14.60
C GLN A 424 7.17 -22.05 -15.36
N ARG A 425 6.23 -21.94 -16.30
CA ARG A 425 5.96 -20.68 -17.00
C ARG A 425 5.36 -19.75 -15.96
N GLN A 426 6.12 -18.72 -15.59
CA GLN A 426 5.65 -17.67 -14.69
C GLN A 426 4.33 -17.10 -15.21
N THR A 427 3.34 -16.98 -14.33
CA THR A 427 2.06 -16.38 -14.70
C THR A 427 2.24 -14.88 -15.01
N PRO A 428 1.37 -14.27 -15.83
CA PRO A 428 1.40 -12.82 -16.05
C PRO A 428 1.37 -12.01 -14.75
N ASP A 429 0.69 -12.51 -13.72
CA ASP A 429 0.60 -11.88 -12.41
C ASP A 429 1.93 -11.97 -11.64
N GLN A 430 2.62 -13.12 -11.67
CA GLN A 430 3.96 -13.27 -11.09
C GLN A 430 4.98 -12.33 -11.74
N ILE A 431 4.89 -12.13 -13.06
CA ILE A 431 5.75 -11.17 -13.79
C ILE A 431 5.46 -9.73 -13.34
N ALA A 432 4.18 -9.35 -13.25
CA ALA A 432 3.80 -8.02 -12.77
C ALA A 432 4.25 -7.76 -11.32
N HIS A 433 4.12 -8.75 -10.44
CA HIS A 433 4.61 -8.66 -9.06
C HIS A 433 6.13 -8.55 -8.97
N GLY A 434 6.86 -9.30 -9.80
CA GLY A 434 8.32 -9.20 -9.91
C GLY A 434 8.78 -7.81 -10.34
N LEU A 435 8.08 -7.19 -11.30
CA LEU A 435 8.36 -5.82 -11.75
C LEU A 435 8.09 -4.78 -10.65
N GLY A 436 6.95 -4.87 -9.96
CA GLY A 436 6.62 -3.95 -8.85
C GLY A 436 7.62 -4.04 -7.69
N LEU A 437 8.09 -5.25 -7.36
CA LEU A 437 9.15 -5.46 -6.36
C LEU A 437 10.49 -4.87 -6.81
N GLN A 438 10.86 -5.04 -8.08
CA GLN A 438 12.09 -4.45 -8.63
C GLN A 438 12.07 -2.93 -8.60
N ASP A 439 10.95 -2.29 -8.94
CA ASP A 439 10.79 -0.84 -8.89
C ASP A 439 10.89 -0.30 -7.45
N PHE A 440 10.26 -1.00 -6.50
CA PHE A 440 10.40 -0.71 -5.08
C PHE A 440 11.87 -0.83 -4.62
N GLU A 441 12.56 -1.92 -4.95
CA GLU A 441 13.95 -2.14 -4.54
C GLU A 441 14.91 -1.12 -5.16
N CYS A 442 14.71 -0.75 -6.44
CA CYS A 442 15.47 0.29 -7.12
C CYS A 442 15.33 1.65 -6.41
N THR A 443 14.10 2.00 -6.03
CA THR A 443 13.80 3.24 -5.32
C THR A 443 14.42 3.23 -3.92
N MET A 444 14.27 2.13 -3.18
CA MET A 444 14.86 1.98 -1.84
C MET A 444 16.39 2.03 -1.87
N ASN A 445 17.04 1.40 -2.86
CA ASN A 445 18.49 1.48 -3.03
C ASN A 445 18.93 2.93 -3.28
N THR A 446 18.20 3.67 -4.11
CA THR A 446 18.49 5.09 -4.38
C THR A 446 18.39 5.94 -3.11
N LEU A 447 17.37 5.69 -2.27
CA LEU A 447 17.20 6.38 -0.99
C LEU A 447 18.31 6.01 0.02
N ILE A 448 18.68 4.73 0.10
CA ILE A 448 19.77 4.23 0.96
C ILE A 448 21.10 4.87 0.57
N GLU A 449 21.43 4.89 -0.72
CA GLU A 449 22.65 5.52 -1.24
C GLU A 449 22.70 7.03 -0.95
N GLY A 450 21.54 7.70 -0.96
CA GLY A 450 21.41 9.11 -0.60
C GLY A 450 21.49 9.43 0.90
N CYS A 451 21.42 8.42 1.78
CA CYS A 451 21.36 8.59 3.24
C CYS A 451 22.70 8.46 3.97
N ALA A 452 23.83 8.55 3.27
CA ALA A 452 25.17 8.37 3.85
C ALA A 452 25.47 9.29 5.07
N GLU A 453 24.82 10.46 5.17
CA GLU A 453 24.99 11.43 6.26
C GLU A 453 23.87 11.38 7.32
N HIS A 454 22.91 10.46 7.21
CA HIS A 454 21.73 10.37 8.07
C HIS A 454 21.52 8.94 8.62
N PRO A 455 22.28 8.53 9.66
CA PRO A 455 22.29 7.15 10.16
C PRO A 455 20.92 6.67 10.67
N ASP A 456 20.12 7.56 11.28
CA ASP A 456 18.77 7.20 11.76
C ASP A 456 17.81 6.87 10.61
N ARG A 457 17.97 7.52 9.46
CA ARG A 457 17.15 7.24 8.27
C ARG A 457 17.54 5.93 7.60
N LEU A 458 18.85 5.67 7.56
CA LEU A 458 19.40 4.45 6.99
C LEU A 458 18.85 3.21 7.69
N ARG A 459 18.72 3.23 9.03
CA ARG A 459 18.23 2.09 9.81
C ARG A 459 16.79 1.72 9.47
N GLY A 460 15.89 2.70 9.42
CA GLY A 460 14.49 2.48 9.04
C GLY A 460 14.36 2.00 7.59
N LEU A 461 15.12 2.56 6.65
CA LEU A 461 15.08 2.16 5.24
C LEU A 461 15.55 0.72 5.02
N LEU A 462 16.64 0.30 5.67
CA LEU A 462 17.13 -1.08 5.60
C LEU A 462 16.12 -2.08 6.18
N THR A 463 15.43 -1.70 7.26
CA THR A 463 14.39 -2.51 7.88
C THR A 463 13.17 -2.67 6.96
N ILE A 464 12.69 -1.57 6.36
CA ILE A 464 11.60 -1.58 5.38
C ILE A 464 11.95 -2.47 4.18
N GLN A 465 13.19 -2.33 3.65
CA GLN A 465 13.65 -3.12 2.53
C GLN A 465 13.63 -4.63 2.84
N LEU A 466 14.08 -5.04 4.03
CA LEU A 466 14.06 -6.44 4.43
C LEU A 466 12.63 -6.96 4.61
N GLU A 467 11.82 -6.29 5.43
CA GLU A 467 10.50 -6.81 5.83
C GLU A 467 9.59 -7.01 4.61
N ILE A 468 9.57 -6.03 3.70
CA ILE A 468 8.73 -6.08 2.49
C ILE A 468 9.34 -7.01 1.45
N GLY A 469 10.66 -6.93 1.24
CA GLY A 469 11.36 -7.75 0.26
C GLY A 469 11.29 -9.25 0.56
N MET A 470 11.36 -9.62 1.84
CA MET A 470 11.18 -11.00 2.29
C MET A 470 9.74 -11.45 2.17
N TRP A 471 8.77 -10.63 2.62
CA TRP A 471 7.35 -10.98 2.56
C TRP A 471 6.87 -11.22 1.11
N MET A 472 7.24 -10.34 0.17
CA MET A 472 6.89 -10.48 -1.24
C MET A 472 7.43 -11.78 -1.84
N ARG A 473 8.69 -12.12 -1.56
CA ARG A 473 9.30 -13.34 -2.11
C ARG A 473 8.70 -14.60 -1.51
N LEU A 474 8.54 -14.64 -0.19
CA LEU A 474 8.07 -15.84 0.52
C LEU A 474 6.58 -16.10 0.33
N HIS A 475 5.74 -15.07 0.38
CA HIS A 475 4.29 -15.25 0.46
C HIS A 475 3.53 -14.88 -0.82
N ARG A 476 4.16 -14.15 -1.75
CA ARG A 476 3.50 -13.72 -2.99
C ARG A 476 4.11 -14.32 -4.25
N LEU A 477 5.44 -14.33 -4.34
CA LEU A 477 6.16 -14.92 -5.47
C LEU A 477 6.44 -16.41 -5.28
N GLU A 478 6.34 -16.91 -4.03
CA GLU A 478 6.73 -18.27 -3.64
C GLU A 478 8.18 -18.61 -4.05
N ASP A 479 9.03 -17.57 -4.10
CA ASP A 479 10.43 -17.62 -4.52
C ASP A 479 11.34 -17.76 -3.30
N ILE A 480 11.42 -18.99 -2.77
CA ILE A 480 12.20 -19.31 -1.57
C ILE A 480 13.70 -19.14 -1.82
N ASP A 481 14.19 -19.57 -2.98
CA ASP A 481 15.61 -19.44 -3.35
C ASP A 481 15.99 -17.96 -3.48
N GLY A 482 15.19 -17.17 -4.18
CA GLY A 482 15.40 -15.73 -4.29
C GLY A 482 15.28 -15.00 -2.95
N ALA A 483 14.40 -15.45 -2.03
CA ALA A 483 14.33 -14.92 -0.67
C ALA A 483 15.63 -15.19 0.11
N PHE A 484 16.16 -16.41 -0.01
CA PHE A 484 17.43 -16.78 0.61
C PHE A 484 18.61 -15.98 0.03
N GLU A 485 18.68 -15.79 -1.29
CA GLU A 485 19.72 -14.97 -1.92
C GLU A 485 19.61 -13.49 -1.51
N PHE A 486 18.39 -12.95 -1.52
CA PHE A 486 18.09 -11.57 -1.13
C PHE A 486 18.56 -11.30 0.30
N MET A 487 18.23 -12.18 1.26
CA MET A 487 18.65 -12.05 2.66
C MET A 487 20.17 -11.94 2.80
N GLY A 488 20.94 -12.75 2.07
CA GLY A 488 22.41 -12.69 2.10
C GLY A 488 22.96 -11.42 1.47
N SER A 489 22.36 -10.96 0.39
CA SER A 489 22.71 -9.67 -0.20
C SER A 489 22.42 -8.51 0.74
N TRP A 490 21.33 -8.60 1.50
CA TRP A 490 20.88 -7.58 2.44
C TRP A 490 21.78 -7.53 3.68
N ILE A 491 22.18 -8.67 4.25
CA ILE A 491 23.15 -8.75 5.37
C ILE A 491 24.46 -8.04 4.97
N ARG A 492 25.06 -8.44 3.84
CA ARG A 492 26.33 -7.85 3.38
C ARG A 492 26.23 -6.35 3.12
N ARG A 493 25.13 -5.89 2.50
CA ARG A 493 24.91 -4.47 2.25
C ARG A 493 24.71 -3.70 3.56
N SER A 494 23.93 -4.23 4.49
CA SER A 494 23.69 -3.60 5.79
C SER A 494 24.99 -3.47 6.59
N ALA A 495 25.81 -4.53 6.63
CA ALA A 495 27.12 -4.51 7.27
C ALA A 495 28.08 -3.45 6.67
N GLN A 496 27.97 -3.17 5.37
CA GLN A 496 28.82 -2.18 4.70
C GLN A 496 28.34 -0.74 4.85
N ASN A 497 27.05 -0.52 5.09
CA ASN A 497 26.46 0.83 5.14
C ASN A 497 26.31 1.36 6.58
N VAL A 498 26.19 0.48 7.58
CA VAL A 498 26.08 0.89 8.98
C VAL A 498 27.47 1.26 9.51
N MET A 499 27.73 2.56 9.62
CA MET A 499 29.01 3.12 10.10
C MET A 499 28.99 3.51 11.59
N VAL A 500 27.84 3.37 12.26
CA VAL A 500 27.65 3.78 13.66
C VAL A 500 27.47 2.52 14.52
N PRO A 501 28.24 2.37 15.63
CA PRO A 501 28.07 1.27 16.57
C PRO A 501 26.63 1.12 17.04
N GLN A 502 26.19 -0.13 17.21
CA GLN A 502 24.84 -0.46 17.66
C GLN A 502 24.85 -0.73 19.16
N ASP A 503 24.68 0.32 19.95
CA ASP A 503 24.74 0.24 21.41
C ASP A 503 23.38 -0.15 22.05
N THR A 504 22.30 -0.18 21.24
CA THR A 504 20.94 -0.50 21.68
C THR A 504 20.27 -1.51 20.75
N VAL A 505 19.42 -2.37 21.32
CA VAL A 505 18.62 -3.31 20.51
C VAL A 505 17.58 -2.51 19.74
N THR A 506 17.67 -2.56 18.41
CA THR A 506 16.78 -1.88 17.45
C THR A 506 16.15 -2.93 16.54
N ALA A 507 15.11 -2.56 15.79
CA ALA A 507 14.56 -3.44 14.76
C ALA A 507 15.63 -3.94 13.78
N LEU A 508 16.54 -3.05 13.36
CA LEU A 508 17.61 -3.40 12.43
C LEU A 508 18.57 -4.43 13.04
N SER A 509 19.01 -4.25 14.28
CA SER A 509 19.93 -5.21 14.91
C SER A 509 19.26 -6.56 15.17
N GLN A 510 17.98 -6.57 15.54
CA GLN A 510 17.21 -7.81 15.66
C GLN A 510 17.11 -8.55 14.32
N HIS A 511 16.76 -7.85 13.25
CA HIS A 511 16.68 -8.42 11.91
C HIS A 511 18.03 -8.89 11.39
N PHE A 512 19.10 -8.13 11.62
CA PHE A 512 20.44 -8.49 11.19
C PHE A 512 20.93 -9.78 11.86
N VAL A 513 20.79 -9.87 13.19
CA VAL A 513 21.18 -11.05 13.96
C VAL A 513 20.30 -12.25 13.60
N THR A 514 18.99 -12.06 13.51
CA THR A 514 18.05 -13.14 13.18
C THR A 514 18.27 -13.65 11.76
N ALA A 515 18.47 -12.77 10.76
CA ALA A 515 18.80 -13.17 9.40
C ALA A 515 20.13 -13.95 9.33
N THR A 516 21.11 -13.56 10.16
CA THR A 516 22.38 -14.28 10.28
C THR A 516 22.18 -15.69 10.84
N ALA A 517 21.39 -15.82 11.90
CA ALA A 517 21.04 -17.12 12.50
C ALA A 517 20.27 -18.02 11.53
N ILE A 518 19.27 -17.46 10.82
CA ILE A 518 18.49 -18.17 9.79
C ILE A 518 19.41 -18.68 8.69
N ARG A 519 20.30 -17.82 8.17
CA ARG A 519 21.25 -18.26 7.15
C ARG A 519 22.11 -19.40 7.67
N ALA A 520 22.71 -19.24 8.85
CA ALA A 520 23.58 -20.25 9.45
C ALA A 520 22.87 -21.60 9.62
N ALA A 521 21.62 -21.59 10.07
CA ALA A 521 20.81 -22.79 10.25
C ALA A 521 20.47 -23.51 8.94
N LEU A 522 20.33 -22.77 7.84
CA LEU A 522 19.95 -23.31 6.53
C LEU A 522 21.17 -23.68 5.65
N LEU A 523 22.40 -23.53 6.16
CA LEU A 523 23.59 -23.91 5.40
C LEU A 523 23.79 -25.43 5.34
N PRO A 524 24.18 -25.99 4.19
CA PRO A 524 24.55 -27.40 4.09
C PRO A 524 25.85 -27.69 4.88
N GLU A 525 25.84 -28.73 5.73
CA GLU A 525 26.93 -29.10 6.64
C GLU A 525 28.34 -29.13 6.01
N ALA A 526 28.44 -29.46 4.72
CA ALA A 526 29.70 -29.55 3.99
C ALA A 526 30.40 -28.20 3.70
N ARG A 527 29.77 -27.04 3.98
CA ARG A 527 30.32 -25.70 3.69
C ARG A 527 30.31 -24.74 4.90
N ASN A 528 30.19 -25.25 6.11
CA ASN A 528 29.89 -24.43 7.29
C ASN A 528 31.01 -23.47 7.72
N SER A 529 32.30 -23.87 7.63
CA SER A 529 33.42 -23.06 8.17
C SER A 529 33.56 -21.69 7.51
N ASP A 530 33.78 -21.62 6.19
CA ASP A 530 34.00 -20.36 5.46
C ASP A 530 32.79 -19.42 5.55
N GLN A 531 31.59 -19.98 5.49
CA GLN A 531 30.36 -19.19 5.56
C GLN A 531 30.08 -18.68 6.97
N PHE A 532 30.37 -19.44 8.03
CA PHE A 532 30.29 -18.94 9.40
C PHE A 532 31.32 -17.84 9.66
N VAL A 533 32.54 -17.97 9.14
CA VAL A 533 33.54 -16.90 9.19
C VAL A 533 33.02 -15.64 8.48
N ALA A 534 32.41 -15.77 7.29
CA ALA A 534 31.83 -14.65 6.57
C ALA A 534 30.65 -13.98 7.31
N LEU A 535 29.75 -14.78 7.88
CA LEU A 535 28.63 -14.27 8.69
C LEU A 535 29.12 -13.55 9.96
N HIS A 536 30.16 -14.07 10.61
CA HIS A 536 30.74 -13.41 11.78
C HIS A 536 31.51 -12.14 11.39
N ASP A 537 32.22 -12.11 10.25
CA ASP A 537 32.82 -10.89 9.72
C ASP A 537 31.77 -9.81 9.44
N ASP A 538 30.61 -10.19 8.88
CA ASP A 538 29.51 -9.26 8.61
C ASP A 538 28.88 -8.74 9.92
N LEU A 539 28.77 -9.58 10.96
CA LEU A 539 28.37 -9.13 12.30
C LEU A 539 29.37 -8.14 12.90
N GLU A 540 30.67 -8.41 12.84
CA GLU A 540 31.68 -7.48 13.37
C GLU A 540 31.59 -6.11 12.68
N LYS A 541 31.49 -6.10 11.35
CA LYS A 541 31.32 -4.86 10.57
C LYS A 541 30.06 -4.10 10.96
N PHE A 542 28.94 -4.82 11.12
CA PHE A 542 27.67 -4.21 11.50
C PHE A 542 27.69 -3.60 12.91
N PHE A 543 28.36 -4.26 13.86
CA PHE A 543 28.51 -3.75 15.23
C PHE A 543 29.64 -2.74 15.39
N GLY A 544 30.50 -2.57 14.37
CA GLY A 544 31.69 -1.71 14.44
C GLY A 544 32.76 -2.28 15.36
N GLY A 545 32.84 -3.61 15.47
CA GLY A 545 33.88 -4.31 16.22
C GLY A 545 33.48 -5.67 16.77
N THR A 546 34.22 -6.12 17.81
CA THR A 546 33.99 -7.45 18.40
C THR A 546 32.56 -7.56 18.90
N VAL A 547 31.86 -8.61 18.47
CA VAL A 547 30.45 -8.82 18.79
C VAL A 547 30.30 -9.23 20.25
N ASP A 548 29.51 -8.47 21.02
CA ASP A 548 29.10 -8.90 22.35
C ASP A 548 28.07 -10.03 22.23
N HIS A 549 28.45 -11.23 22.67
CA HIS A 549 27.59 -12.42 22.65
C HIS A 549 26.27 -12.21 23.40
N ALA A 550 26.30 -11.49 24.53
CA ALA A 550 25.10 -11.23 25.31
C ALA A 550 24.16 -10.30 24.56
N PHE A 551 24.71 -9.27 23.91
CA PHE A 551 23.94 -8.35 23.08
C PHE A 551 23.34 -9.04 21.85
N ALA A 552 24.14 -9.82 21.11
CA ALA A 552 23.67 -10.56 19.93
C ALA A 552 22.55 -11.53 20.32
N SER A 553 22.71 -12.26 21.44
CA SER A 553 21.66 -13.14 21.96
C SER A 553 20.39 -12.37 22.35
N ALA A 554 20.53 -11.18 22.94
CA ALA A 554 19.39 -10.34 23.29
C ALA A 554 18.65 -9.82 22.04
N ALA A 555 19.37 -9.54 20.95
CA ALA A 555 18.78 -9.10 19.69
C ALA A 555 18.14 -10.24 18.87
N LEU A 556 18.50 -11.51 19.11
CA LEU A 556 17.91 -12.65 18.39
C LEU A 556 16.40 -12.77 18.63
N ILE A 557 15.62 -12.91 17.56
CA ILE A 557 14.21 -13.32 17.60
C ILE A 557 14.19 -14.84 17.48
N GLU A 558 13.77 -15.52 18.56
CA GLU A 558 13.92 -16.97 18.72
C GLU A 558 12.73 -17.79 18.21
N ASP A 559 11.65 -17.14 17.78
CA ASP A 559 10.46 -17.82 17.29
C ASP A 559 10.77 -18.54 15.96
N SER A 560 11.08 -19.84 16.04
CA SER A 560 11.32 -20.73 14.90
C SER A 560 10.03 -21.14 14.20
N HIS A 561 8.87 -20.93 14.84
CA HIS A 561 7.56 -21.40 14.39
C HIS A 561 6.75 -20.30 13.68
N GLN A 562 7.16 -19.03 13.77
CA GLN A 562 6.58 -17.91 13.04
C GLN A 562 7.66 -17.07 12.34
N GLY A 563 7.26 -16.26 11.35
CA GLY A 563 8.17 -15.35 10.64
C GLY A 563 9.01 -16.02 9.53
N PHE A 564 10.12 -15.36 9.15
CA PHE A 564 10.89 -15.72 7.95
C PHE A 564 11.61 -17.07 8.08
N ALA A 565 12.00 -17.48 9.29
CA ALA A 565 12.64 -18.77 9.53
C ALA A 565 11.71 -19.93 9.17
N ALA A 566 10.46 -19.87 9.65
CA ALA A 566 9.43 -20.85 9.34
C ALA A 566 9.08 -20.88 7.86
N ALA A 567 8.97 -19.71 7.21
CA ALA A 567 8.60 -19.60 5.80
C ALA A 567 9.71 -20.06 4.83
N LEU A 568 10.99 -19.93 5.20
CA LEU A 568 12.11 -20.40 4.38
C LEU A 568 12.35 -21.91 4.51
N LYS A 569 11.82 -22.54 5.55
CA LYS A 569 12.00 -23.97 5.79
C LYS A 569 10.99 -24.79 4.99
N GLN A 570 11.46 -25.70 4.13
CA GLN A 570 10.63 -26.67 3.40
C GLN A 570 10.49 -28.02 4.14
N GLY A 571 10.30 -28.03 5.47
CA GLY A 571 10.24 -29.28 6.24
C GLY A 571 9.89 -29.13 7.74
N ASP A 572 9.68 -30.26 8.42
CA ASP A 572 9.02 -30.37 9.75
C ASP A 572 9.97 -30.41 10.97
N ASP A 573 11.29 -30.34 10.76
CA ASP A 573 12.24 -30.29 11.87
C ASP A 573 12.18 -28.92 12.57
N ASP A 574 12.55 -28.82 13.84
CA ASP A 574 12.68 -27.53 14.50
C ASP A 574 14.02 -26.87 14.12
N ILE A 575 14.06 -25.54 13.92
CA ILE A 575 15.33 -24.82 13.72
C ILE A 575 15.72 -24.15 15.02
N ASP A 576 16.84 -24.56 15.60
CA ASP A 576 17.43 -23.87 16.73
C ASP A 576 18.27 -22.67 16.26
N LEU A 577 17.62 -21.51 16.14
CA LEU A 577 18.28 -20.26 15.73
C LEU A 577 19.34 -19.80 16.74
N ARG A 578 19.17 -20.13 18.02
CA ARG A 578 20.12 -19.77 19.07
C ARG A 578 21.40 -20.58 18.93
N ALA A 579 21.29 -21.90 18.76
CA ALA A 579 22.44 -22.77 18.52
C ALA A 579 23.16 -22.42 17.19
N ALA A 580 22.41 -22.04 16.15
CA ALA A 580 22.98 -21.59 14.89
C ALA A 580 23.78 -20.28 15.06
N LEU A 581 23.24 -19.30 15.79
CA LEU A 581 23.95 -18.05 16.11
C LEU A 581 25.20 -18.31 16.95
N GLU A 582 25.12 -19.15 17.97
CA GLU A 582 26.27 -19.52 18.80
C GLU A 582 27.39 -20.15 17.97
N SER A 583 27.03 -21.01 17.01
CA SER A 583 28.01 -21.63 16.09
C SER A 583 28.74 -20.58 15.24
N VAL A 584 28.06 -19.52 14.82
CA VAL A 584 28.68 -18.38 14.11
C VAL A 584 29.60 -17.60 15.06
N LEU A 585 29.12 -17.24 16.26
CA LEU A 585 29.86 -16.39 17.19
C LEU A 585 31.12 -17.07 17.78
N VAL A 586 31.14 -18.40 17.89
CA VAL A 586 32.34 -19.15 18.32
C VAL A 586 33.40 -19.24 17.21
N THR A 587 33.02 -19.02 15.96
CA THR A 587 33.93 -19.07 14.81
C THR A 587 34.84 -17.84 14.80
N ARG A 588 36.16 -18.01 14.60
CA ARG A 588 37.10 -16.88 14.56
C ARG A 588 36.92 -16.05 13.28
N THR A 589 36.81 -14.73 13.41
CA THR A 589 36.67 -13.82 12.26
C THR A 589 37.97 -13.69 11.46
N ARG A 590 37.91 -13.20 10.21
CA ARG A 590 39.13 -12.96 9.41
C ARG A 590 40.00 -11.89 10.07
N ARG A 591 39.39 -10.88 10.71
CA ARG A 591 40.12 -9.85 11.47
C ARG A 591 40.93 -10.48 12.62
N GLN A 592 40.29 -11.29 13.46
CA GLN A 592 40.94 -12.00 14.57
C GLN A 592 42.07 -12.92 14.07
N GLN A 593 41.83 -13.65 12.96
CA GLN A 593 42.85 -14.50 12.34
C GLN A 593 44.04 -13.69 11.80
N LEU A 594 43.83 -12.49 11.24
CA LEU A 594 44.92 -11.61 10.79
C LEU A 594 45.71 -11.03 11.96
N GLU A 595 45.03 -10.57 13.03
CA GLU A 595 45.67 -10.06 14.24
C GLU A 595 46.55 -11.14 14.90
N ASP A 596 46.01 -12.36 15.04
CA ASP A 596 46.74 -13.50 15.57
C ASP A 596 47.93 -13.87 14.66
N ALA A 597 47.76 -13.84 13.33
CA ALA A 597 48.86 -14.12 12.40
C ALA A 597 50.01 -13.11 12.53
N VAL A 598 49.69 -11.81 12.63
CA VAL A 598 50.69 -10.76 12.84
C VAL A 598 51.37 -10.91 14.20
N ARG A 599 50.62 -11.25 15.26
CA ARG A 599 51.16 -11.52 16.59
C ARG A 599 52.14 -12.70 16.57
N LEU A 600 51.74 -13.86 16.03
CA LEU A 600 52.57 -15.05 15.92
C LEU A 600 53.87 -14.76 15.13
N LEU A 601 53.78 -14.02 14.02
CA LEU A 601 54.97 -13.64 13.25
C LEU A 601 55.93 -12.74 14.02
N SER A 602 55.40 -11.83 14.85
CA SER A 602 56.21 -10.94 15.69
C SER A 602 56.91 -11.70 16.82
N GLU A 603 56.30 -12.79 17.29
CA GLU A 603 56.84 -13.72 18.29
C GLU A 603 57.78 -14.78 17.68
N GLY A 604 57.89 -14.83 16.36
CA GLY A 604 58.72 -15.80 15.63
C GLY A 604 58.11 -17.20 15.52
N GLU A 605 56.80 -17.32 15.78
CA GLU A 605 56.04 -18.56 15.67
C GLU A 605 55.51 -18.80 14.24
N ALA A 606 55.17 -20.06 13.94
CA ALA A 606 54.67 -20.44 12.63
C ALA A 606 53.17 -20.13 12.50
N VAL A 607 52.80 -19.36 11.47
CA VAL A 607 51.39 -19.08 11.14
C VAL A 607 50.76 -20.29 10.43
N PRO A 608 49.67 -20.87 10.98
CA PRO A 608 48.99 -22.00 10.36
C PRO A 608 48.39 -21.63 8.99
N ALA A 609 48.54 -22.52 8.00
CA ALA A 609 48.06 -22.30 6.63
C ALA A 609 46.60 -22.73 6.42
N ASP A 610 46.04 -23.47 7.38
CA ASP A 610 44.69 -24.03 7.38
C ASP A 610 43.64 -23.03 7.90
N TRP A 611 44.04 -21.84 8.35
CA TRP A 611 43.09 -20.79 8.72
C TRP A 611 42.30 -20.31 7.51
N GLU A 612 41.04 -19.97 7.73
CA GLU A 612 40.10 -19.59 6.67
C GLU A 612 40.58 -18.37 5.89
N VAL A 613 41.17 -17.39 6.58
CA VAL A 613 41.72 -16.17 5.96
C VAL A 613 42.82 -16.45 4.93
N PHE A 614 43.43 -17.64 4.97
CA PHE A 614 44.44 -18.08 4.01
C PHE A 614 43.93 -19.05 2.95
N GLN A 615 42.64 -19.41 2.92
CA GLN A 615 42.10 -20.33 1.91
C GLN A 615 41.86 -19.67 0.55
N SER A 616 41.60 -18.36 0.53
CA SER A 616 41.44 -17.57 -0.71
C SER A 616 42.75 -17.47 -1.49
N ASN A 617 42.68 -17.14 -2.79
CA ASN A 617 43.88 -16.94 -3.61
C ASN A 617 44.74 -15.76 -3.09
N THR A 618 44.10 -14.71 -2.57
CA THR A 618 44.81 -13.56 -1.98
C THR A 618 45.41 -13.94 -0.62
N GLY A 619 44.67 -14.68 0.19
CA GLY A 619 45.10 -15.24 1.48
C GLY A 619 46.31 -16.15 1.36
N LYS A 620 46.31 -17.10 0.41
CA LYS A 620 47.47 -17.97 0.14
C LYS A 620 48.73 -17.16 -0.18
N ARG A 621 48.58 -16.12 -1.00
CA ARG A 621 49.70 -15.22 -1.36
C ARG A 621 50.16 -14.35 -0.19
N LEU A 622 49.26 -13.97 0.71
CA LEU A 622 49.61 -13.28 1.95
C LEU A 622 50.42 -14.22 2.86
N HIS A 623 49.96 -15.45 3.08
CA HIS A 623 50.66 -16.47 3.85
C HIS A 623 52.07 -16.73 3.30
N GLU A 624 52.20 -16.92 1.99
CA GLU A 624 53.52 -17.02 1.32
C GLU A 624 54.41 -15.79 1.55
N SER A 625 53.83 -14.60 1.67
CA SER A 625 54.57 -13.37 1.93
C SER A 625 54.99 -13.21 3.40
N MET A 626 54.21 -13.79 4.32
CA MET A 626 54.51 -13.81 5.76
C MET A 626 55.74 -14.67 6.08
N HIS A 627 56.00 -15.73 5.31
CA HIS A 627 57.17 -16.60 5.46
C HIS A 627 58.47 -16.07 4.82
N ARG A 628 58.44 -14.87 4.23
CA ARG A 628 59.65 -14.25 3.63
C ARG A 628 60.44 -13.47 4.67
N SER A 629 61.77 -13.45 4.53
CA SER A 629 62.63 -12.55 5.30
C SER A 629 62.20 -11.08 5.12
N ALA A 630 62.05 -10.34 6.22
CA ALA A 630 61.55 -8.96 6.26
C ALA A 630 60.09 -8.79 5.79
N TRP A 631 59.18 -9.64 6.28
CA TRP A 631 57.74 -9.59 6.00
C TRP A 631 57.12 -8.23 6.36
N GLU A 632 57.63 -7.53 7.38
CA GLU A 632 57.16 -6.21 7.85
C GLU A 632 57.26 -5.14 6.75
N ARG A 633 58.17 -5.31 5.77
CA ARG A 633 58.28 -4.38 4.63
C ARG A 633 57.24 -4.61 3.55
N ARG A 634 56.50 -5.72 3.63
CA ARG A 634 55.54 -6.20 2.61
C ARG A 634 54.10 -6.18 3.11
N ILE A 635 53.90 -6.18 4.42
CA ILE A 635 52.60 -6.23 5.07
C ILE A 635 52.51 -5.03 5.98
N VAL A 636 51.42 -4.28 5.88
CA VAL A 636 51.13 -3.13 6.74
C VAL A 636 49.63 -3.05 6.99
N GLU A 637 49.25 -2.41 8.07
CA GLU A 637 47.86 -2.09 8.34
C GLU A 637 47.28 -1.13 7.29
N ALA A 638 46.01 -1.33 6.96
CA ALA A 638 45.27 -0.53 6.00
C ALA A 638 45.05 0.90 6.50
N GLN A 639 44.97 1.85 5.57
CA GLN A 639 44.42 3.17 5.90
C GLN A 639 42.88 3.09 6.01
N PRO A 640 42.24 3.90 6.88
CA PRO A 640 40.80 3.78 7.19
C PRO A 640 39.84 3.94 6.02
N ASP A 641 40.25 4.57 4.92
CA ASP A 641 39.39 4.78 3.75
C ASP A 641 39.41 3.62 2.75
N PHE A 642 40.35 2.66 2.91
CA PHE A 642 40.61 1.51 2.06
C PHE A 642 40.74 1.81 0.56
N LYS A 643 40.84 3.09 0.15
CA LYS A 643 40.80 3.51 -1.25
C LYS A 643 42.15 3.34 -1.94
N ALA A 644 43.23 3.34 -1.18
CA ALA A 644 44.59 3.27 -1.68
C ALA A 644 45.46 2.30 -0.90
N CYS A 645 46.51 1.80 -1.55
CA CYS A 645 47.50 0.96 -0.90
C CYS A 645 48.29 1.76 0.14
N SER A 646 48.36 1.24 1.37
CA SER A 646 49.13 1.85 2.47
C SER A 646 50.64 1.98 2.22
N HIS A 647 51.19 1.28 1.21
CA HIS A 647 52.62 1.33 0.88
C HIS A 647 52.98 2.37 -0.18
N CYS A 648 52.17 2.50 -1.23
CA CYS A 648 52.49 3.34 -2.39
C CYS A 648 51.41 4.35 -2.74
N TYR A 649 50.30 4.40 -1.98
CA TYR A 649 49.18 5.33 -2.14
C TYR A 649 48.47 5.25 -3.50
N ALA A 650 48.74 4.22 -4.30
CA ALA A 650 48.02 3.96 -5.53
C ALA A 650 46.61 3.45 -5.21
N GLN A 651 45.61 3.97 -5.92
CA GLN A 651 44.21 3.56 -5.74
C GLN A 651 43.99 2.12 -6.18
N TYR A 652 43.17 1.38 -5.43
CA TYR A 652 42.79 0.02 -5.81
C TYR A 652 41.80 0.04 -6.98
N PRO A 653 41.98 -0.81 -8.02
CA PRO A 653 40.92 -1.07 -8.99
C PRO A 653 39.66 -1.57 -8.31
N LYS A 654 38.48 -1.32 -8.90
CA LYS A 654 37.17 -1.70 -8.32
C LYS A 654 37.10 -3.17 -7.88
N GLN A 655 37.65 -4.09 -8.68
CA GLN A 655 37.69 -5.52 -8.36
C GLN A 655 38.56 -5.83 -7.13
N GLU A 656 39.78 -5.28 -7.07
CA GLU A 656 40.68 -5.46 -5.93
C GLU A 656 40.13 -4.81 -4.66
N LEU A 657 39.42 -3.68 -4.79
CA LEU A 657 38.75 -3.03 -3.66
C LEU A 657 37.60 -3.90 -3.12
N ALA A 658 36.85 -4.57 -3.99
CA ALA A 658 35.80 -5.50 -3.58
C ALA A 658 36.37 -6.72 -2.85
N ILE A 659 37.48 -7.28 -3.36
CA ILE A 659 38.23 -8.35 -2.69
C ILE A 659 38.73 -7.87 -1.34
N PHE A 660 39.33 -6.67 -1.27
CA PHE A 660 39.84 -6.11 -0.02
C PHE A 660 38.73 -5.96 1.03
N ARG A 661 37.57 -5.40 0.67
CA ARG A 661 36.43 -5.25 1.59
C ARG A 661 35.83 -6.57 2.06
N THR A 662 35.96 -7.63 1.25
CA THR A 662 35.39 -8.95 1.56
C THR A 662 36.36 -9.78 2.39
N GLU A 663 37.63 -9.86 1.96
CA GLU A 663 38.65 -10.74 2.56
C GLU A 663 39.50 -10.04 3.63
N ARG A 664 39.31 -8.73 3.85
CA ARG A 664 40.16 -7.88 4.71
C ARG A 664 41.63 -7.81 4.25
N ILE A 665 41.94 -8.25 3.03
CA ILE A 665 43.30 -8.29 2.46
C ILE A 665 43.36 -7.52 1.14
N GLY A 666 44.09 -6.40 1.11
CA GLY A 666 44.28 -5.56 -0.06
C GLY A 666 45.65 -5.77 -0.71
N ARG A 667 45.72 -6.47 -1.84
CA ARG A 667 46.99 -6.65 -2.59
C ARG A 667 47.15 -5.58 -3.66
N CYS A 668 48.19 -4.76 -3.54
CA CYS A 668 48.42 -3.71 -4.53
C CYS A 668 49.00 -4.27 -5.84
N ILE A 669 48.34 -4.00 -6.96
CA ILE A 669 48.82 -4.41 -8.29
C ILE A 669 50.15 -3.73 -8.68
N HIS A 670 50.43 -2.54 -8.14
CA HIS A 670 51.62 -1.76 -8.48
C HIS A 670 52.85 -2.20 -7.68
N CYS A 671 52.75 -2.28 -6.35
CA CYS A 671 53.89 -2.63 -5.50
C CYS A 671 53.91 -4.09 -5.03
N GLN A 672 52.85 -4.86 -5.29
CA GLN A 672 52.73 -6.27 -4.93
C GLN A 672 52.82 -6.55 -3.42
N LYS A 673 52.55 -5.53 -2.61
CA LYS A 673 52.49 -5.57 -1.15
C LYS A 673 51.04 -5.62 -0.65
N PHE A 674 50.89 -5.97 0.62
CA PHE A 674 49.60 -6.20 1.27
C PHE A 674 49.29 -5.09 2.28
N SER A 675 48.05 -4.63 2.23
CA SER A 675 47.40 -3.81 3.25
C SER A 675 46.36 -4.68 3.96
N LEU A 676 46.40 -4.76 5.28
CA LEU A 676 45.48 -5.58 6.07
C LEU A 676 44.46 -4.71 6.78
N ASP A 677 43.17 -5.00 6.56
CA ASP A 677 42.10 -4.36 7.31
C ASP A 677 41.97 -5.08 8.67
N MET A 678 42.59 -4.48 9.68
CA MET A 678 42.45 -4.90 11.08
C MET A 678 41.54 -3.95 11.86
N LEU A 679 40.85 -3.03 11.16
CA LEU A 679 39.91 -2.13 11.82
C LEU A 679 38.64 -2.91 12.20
N PRO A 680 38.04 -2.58 13.36
CA PRO A 680 36.81 -3.19 13.85
C PRO A 680 35.70 -3.20 12.79
#